data_AF-A0A1G1C5Y7-F1
#
_entry.id   AF-A0A1G1C5Y7-F1
#
_cell.length_a   1.000
_cell.length_b   1.000
_cell.length_c   1.000
_cell.angle_alpha   90.00
_cell.angle_beta   90.00
_cell.angle_gamma   90.00
#
_symmetry.space_group_name_H-M   'P 1'
#
loop_
_entity.id
_entity.type
_entity.pdbx_description
1 polymer ?
#
loop_
_entity_poly.entity_id
_entity_poly.type
_entity_poly.pdbx_seq_one_letter_code
_entity_poly.pdbx_strand_id
1 'polypeptide(L)'
;MNLEALTAEVKKLALGEGADLVGIAPVSRYDGAPRMLTPQAHLPEAKSVVVMAVHHPDASVEWGGEPNSNYPGPFQIGMIPKLDTICLRMTRFLLGRGHTTVPMPCTFYWRHRPHKDVPYAHAASFSHMNAFVAAGLGEYGWHGMVMSPKYGPRQRIISLVTTAALVPDPLYRGDPLCDRCGQCEKACYGKNYESRHLLKPETMGFTIEGKKFEYANINRWRCFWGEQCHLDMNRLADEMDLTEEKIYDALDRGVPRVSHGAAGYMCSSFKYCMAKPVRRWDKPHSPGPRRKKPAPTATPEAMLAALVEHARRAGADRITIQPLSKFESVRQNFFEGFRTDALFRDFDHVITIGRAVPAFFGQNTPLATANRGAMANMTVGRLMIGILDITRYLDDSGHDAMQIWRQVNLGPAAAVQAGWAGADNGTLLTESVICRAPLPEQTLDISGPFDGLAPDALTTTVRGRLGHVDLLGVADLETLDSPEGRALRQLVPDARSLIAIAAELPKRVVELAGKQEAECGMSYQFVSYQTIRETFWAAQDLATWLTAQGHTAIPLNNLVPDSVSGTAPYVGAYPDLRAQAPFAAAAGLGAIGHNGMLLTPEFGPRQRFAFVLTSAKLPATPSRANAVKCPKGCTRCADACPVNALDKTRTADAAAGTAGTRAVFARQEVRCQWARALAMVEGEGATLSGWTVPPLPVPDTLTDAEKKDALAQKDPLQVRCYNSPMYGNVTLERCLQACPLGGT
;
A
#
# COMPACT_ATOMS: atom_id res chain seq x y z
N MET A 1 9.29 22.85 -20.85
CA MET A 1 8.83 23.47 -19.59
C MET A 1 10.07 23.88 -18.81
N ASN A 2 10.11 25.07 -18.21
CA ASN A 2 11.24 25.46 -17.37
C ASN A 2 11.16 24.77 -15.99
N LEU A 3 12.26 24.84 -15.23
CA LEU A 3 12.44 24.15 -13.95
C LEU A 3 11.39 24.55 -12.92
N GLU A 4 11.08 25.83 -12.86
CA GLU A 4 10.15 26.46 -11.93
C GLU A 4 8.71 26.02 -12.20
N ALA A 5 8.29 26.02 -13.48
CA ALA A 5 6.95 25.58 -13.86
C ALA A 5 6.75 24.09 -13.57
N LEU A 6 7.73 23.24 -13.89
CA LEU A 6 7.66 21.81 -13.57
C LEU A 6 7.56 21.58 -12.06
N THR A 7 8.35 22.32 -11.28
CA THR A 7 8.33 22.25 -9.81
C THR A 7 6.96 22.65 -9.26
N ALA A 8 6.38 23.73 -9.77
CA ALA A 8 5.04 24.19 -9.37
C ALA A 8 3.96 23.16 -9.71
N GLU A 9 4.03 22.53 -10.89
CA GLU A 9 3.08 21.47 -11.28
C GLU A 9 3.22 20.23 -10.40
N VAL A 10 4.45 19.79 -10.09
CA VAL A 10 4.71 18.66 -9.19
C VAL A 10 4.07 18.90 -7.82
N LYS A 11 4.29 20.08 -7.24
CA LYS A 11 3.70 20.43 -5.93
C LYS A 11 2.19 20.52 -6.00
N LYS A 12 1.65 21.18 -7.03
CA LYS A 12 0.20 21.31 -7.22
C LYS A 12 -0.48 19.94 -7.36
N LEU A 13 0.09 19.03 -8.13
CA LEU A 13 -0.49 17.70 -8.32
C LEU A 13 -0.40 16.88 -7.02
N ALA A 14 0.74 16.87 -6.33
CA ALA A 14 0.88 16.12 -5.08
C ALA A 14 -0.12 16.59 -4.01
N LEU A 15 -0.34 17.91 -3.88
CA LEU A 15 -1.39 18.48 -3.03
C LEU A 15 -2.80 18.09 -3.51
N GLY A 16 -3.05 18.11 -4.83
CA GLY A 16 -4.32 17.71 -5.42
C GLY A 16 -4.66 16.22 -5.22
N GLU A 17 -3.66 15.34 -5.20
CA GLU A 17 -3.79 13.92 -4.85
C GLU A 17 -3.97 13.72 -3.32
N GLY A 18 -3.81 14.77 -2.52
CA GLY A 18 -4.15 14.80 -1.10
C GLY A 18 -2.96 14.67 -0.15
N ALA A 19 -1.74 15.00 -0.59
CA ALA A 19 -0.63 15.29 0.33
C ALA A 19 -0.90 16.59 1.12
N ASP A 20 -0.50 16.63 2.38
CA ASP A 20 -0.59 17.83 3.22
C ASP A 20 0.70 18.66 3.20
N LEU A 21 1.83 18.00 2.97
CA LEU A 21 3.15 18.61 2.84
C LEU A 21 3.85 18.05 1.61
N VAL A 22 4.51 18.92 0.85
CA VAL A 22 5.33 18.55 -0.31
C VAL A 22 6.62 19.35 -0.28
N GLY A 23 7.76 18.68 -0.34
CA GLY A 23 9.08 19.29 -0.32
C GLY A 23 10.01 18.65 -1.34
N ILE A 24 11.02 19.41 -1.78
CA ILE A 24 11.97 18.99 -2.80
C ILE A 24 13.39 19.10 -2.25
N ALA A 25 14.13 18.00 -2.31
CA ALA A 25 15.55 17.95 -1.98
C ALA A 25 16.40 17.75 -3.25
N PRO A 26 17.54 18.44 -3.40
CA PRO A 26 18.54 18.06 -4.39
C PRO A 26 19.35 16.87 -3.87
N VAL A 27 19.92 16.08 -4.77
CA VAL A 27 20.73 14.93 -4.37
C VAL A 27 22.01 15.30 -3.61
N SER A 28 22.52 16.53 -3.78
CA SER A 28 23.68 17.04 -3.03
C SER A 28 23.45 17.13 -1.52
N ARG A 29 22.19 17.15 -1.04
CA ARG A 29 21.89 17.12 0.40
C ARG A 29 22.12 15.76 1.06
N TYR A 30 22.52 14.76 0.27
CA TYR A 30 22.88 13.42 0.74
C TYR A 30 24.40 13.19 0.77
N ASP A 31 25.21 14.22 0.50
CA ASP A 31 26.66 14.15 0.61
C ASP A 31 27.07 13.76 2.05
N GLY A 32 27.85 12.69 2.18
CA GLY A 32 28.25 12.12 3.48
C GLY A 32 27.28 11.10 4.08
N ALA A 33 26.13 10.83 3.45
CA ALA A 33 25.28 9.70 3.82
C ALA A 33 25.92 8.37 3.37
N PRO A 34 25.63 7.23 4.06
CA PRO A 34 25.96 5.91 3.54
C PRO A 34 25.45 5.74 2.10
N ARG A 35 26.30 5.22 1.22
CA ARG A 35 26.05 5.09 -0.22
C ARG A 35 24.73 4.39 -0.48
N MET A 36 24.43 3.27 0.20
CA MET A 36 23.17 2.54 0.01
C MET A 36 21.90 3.31 0.39
N LEU A 37 22.02 4.47 1.05
CA LEU A 37 20.89 5.34 1.43
C LEU A 37 20.82 6.62 0.59
N THR A 38 21.74 6.79 -0.36
CA THR A 38 21.72 7.93 -1.29
C THR A 38 20.70 7.72 -2.41
N PRO A 39 20.06 8.78 -2.93
CA PRO A 39 19.16 8.67 -4.07
C PRO A 39 19.82 8.02 -5.29
N GLN A 40 21.10 8.34 -5.54
CA GLN A 40 21.86 7.81 -6.67
C GLN A 40 22.19 6.32 -6.54
N ALA A 41 22.17 5.75 -5.34
CA ALA A 41 22.26 4.32 -5.18
C ALA A 41 20.96 3.60 -5.55
N HIS A 42 19.81 4.28 -5.59
CA HIS A 42 18.55 3.71 -6.09
C HIS A 42 18.33 4.03 -7.58
N LEU A 43 18.69 5.23 -8.02
CA LEU A 43 18.55 5.71 -9.40
C LEU A 43 19.82 6.50 -9.77
N PRO A 44 20.78 5.94 -10.52
CA PRO A 44 22.09 6.55 -10.76
C PRO A 44 22.03 7.96 -11.32
N GLU A 45 21.03 8.22 -12.16
CA GLU A 45 20.83 9.47 -12.88
C GLU A 45 19.99 10.49 -12.07
N ALA A 46 19.69 10.22 -10.79
CA ALA A 46 18.84 11.06 -9.95
C ALA A 46 19.40 12.48 -9.77
N LYS A 47 18.50 13.45 -9.80
CA LYS A 47 18.78 14.88 -9.58
C LYS A 47 18.01 15.46 -8.39
N SER A 48 16.83 14.91 -8.10
CA SER A 48 15.99 15.41 -7.02
C SER A 48 15.20 14.29 -6.34
N VAL A 49 14.79 14.55 -5.10
CA VAL A 49 13.86 13.73 -4.33
C VAL A 49 12.63 14.57 -4.04
N VAL A 50 11.45 14.07 -4.41
CA VAL A 50 10.17 14.68 -4.03
C VAL A 50 9.66 13.95 -2.81
N VAL A 51 9.39 14.70 -1.75
CA VAL A 51 8.93 14.18 -0.46
C VAL A 51 7.52 14.66 -0.21
N MET A 52 6.64 13.73 0.14
CA MET A 52 5.23 13.99 0.36
C MET A 52 4.83 13.40 1.72
N ALA A 53 3.95 14.08 2.43
CA ALA A 53 3.44 13.57 3.69
C ALA A 53 1.93 13.81 3.83
N VAL A 54 1.28 12.91 4.57
CA VAL A 54 -0.09 13.11 5.05
C VAL A 54 -0.08 13.11 6.57
N HIS A 55 -0.82 14.03 7.17
CA HIS A 55 -0.89 14.17 8.62
C HIS A 55 -1.76 13.07 9.24
N HIS A 56 -1.40 12.67 10.45
CA HIS A 56 -2.29 11.89 11.30
C HIS A 56 -3.33 12.86 11.87
N PRO A 57 -4.63 12.56 11.80
CA PRO A 57 -5.62 13.34 12.52
C PRO A 57 -5.28 13.38 14.01
N ASP A 58 -5.44 14.54 14.64
CA ASP A 58 -4.98 14.76 16.01
C ASP A 58 -5.66 13.80 16.98
N ALA A 59 -6.97 13.61 16.84
CA ALA A 59 -7.71 12.70 17.71
C ALA A 59 -7.28 11.24 17.51
N SER A 60 -6.92 10.82 16.29
CA SER A 60 -6.39 9.47 16.06
C SER A 60 -5.08 9.19 16.81
N VAL A 61 -4.31 10.24 17.12
CA VAL A 61 -3.11 10.13 17.96
C VAL A 61 -3.46 10.23 19.44
N GLU A 62 -4.36 11.13 19.81
CA GLU A 62 -4.74 11.40 21.21
C GLU A 62 -5.48 10.21 21.86
N TRP A 63 -6.20 9.42 21.07
CA TRP A 63 -6.97 8.26 21.51
C TRP A 63 -6.34 6.91 21.13
N GLY A 64 -5.25 6.88 20.37
CA GLY A 64 -4.51 5.64 20.10
C GLY A 64 -3.58 5.25 21.25
N GLY A 65 -3.04 4.02 21.21
CA GLY A 65 -2.04 3.55 22.19
C GLY A 65 -2.61 3.28 23.58
N GLU A 66 -3.86 2.85 23.67
CA GLU A 66 -4.60 2.62 24.93
C GLU A 66 -5.20 1.20 24.93
N PRO A 67 -4.99 0.40 26.00
CA PRO A 67 -4.35 0.75 27.27
C PRO A 67 -2.82 0.90 27.24
N ASN A 68 -2.14 0.41 26.20
CA ASN A 68 -0.70 0.63 25.98
C ASN A 68 -0.33 0.60 24.49
N SER A 69 0.96 0.69 24.18
CA SER A 69 1.46 0.76 22.79
C SER A 69 1.12 -0.45 21.90
N ASN A 70 0.70 -1.61 22.45
CA ASN A 70 0.24 -2.75 21.64
C ASN A 70 -1.16 -2.52 21.02
N TYR A 71 -1.86 -1.47 21.44
CA TYR A 71 -3.23 -1.16 21.01
C TYR A 71 -3.22 0.17 20.24
N PRO A 72 -2.99 0.13 18.91
CA PRO A 72 -2.75 1.34 18.13
C PRO A 72 -4.05 2.13 17.90
N GLY A 73 -5.21 1.49 18.13
CA GLY A 73 -6.53 2.05 17.84
C GLY A 73 -6.58 2.61 16.41
N PRO A 74 -6.88 3.91 16.25
CA PRO A 74 -7.09 4.54 14.95
C PRO A 74 -5.80 5.04 14.27
N PHE A 75 -4.63 4.90 14.94
CA PHE A 75 -3.40 5.63 14.64
C PHE A 75 -3.01 5.70 13.16
N GLN A 76 -3.12 4.62 12.37
CA GLN A 76 -2.61 4.61 10.97
C GLN A 76 -3.62 4.17 9.90
N ILE A 77 -4.91 4.21 10.23
CA ILE A 77 -5.97 3.76 9.32
C ILE A 77 -5.98 4.62 8.04
N GLY A 78 -5.72 3.98 6.89
CA GLY A 78 -5.78 4.60 5.57
C GLY A 78 -4.51 5.29 5.08
N MET A 79 -3.51 5.48 5.94
CA MET A 79 -2.35 6.32 5.62
C MET A 79 -1.42 5.71 4.58
N ILE A 80 -1.12 4.41 4.71
CA ILE A 80 -0.26 3.68 3.75
C ILE A 80 -0.89 3.64 2.37
N PRO A 81 -2.13 3.12 2.17
CA PRO A 81 -2.72 3.08 0.84
C PRO A 81 -2.89 4.48 0.24
N LYS A 82 -3.11 5.54 1.06
CA LYS A 82 -3.14 6.93 0.58
C LYS A 82 -1.80 7.35 0.01
N LEU A 83 -0.72 7.21 0.78
CA LEU A 83 0.63 7.62 0.37
C LEU A 83 1.13 6.82 -0.83
N ASP A 84 0.89 5.52 -0.84
CA ASP A 84 1.20 4.62 -1.95
C ASP A 84 0.51 5.06 -3.25
N THR A 85 -0.78 5.43 -3.16
CA THR A 85 -1.56 5.96 -4.29
C THR A 85 -0.96 7.27 -4.81
N ILE A 86 -0.69 8.25 -3.92
CA ILE A 86 -0.05 9.51 -4.30
C ILE A 86 1.30 9.24 -4.98
N CYS A 87 2.14 8.37 -4.40
CA CYS A 87 3.50 8.13 -4.88
C CYS A 87 3.53 7.47 -6.27
N LEU A 88 2.66 6.48 -6.53
CA LEU A 88 2.58 5.87 -7.86
C LEU A 88 2.06 6.86 -8.91
N ARG A 89 1.02 7.64 -8.60
CA ARG A 89 0.46 8.63 -9.53
C ARG A 89 1.44 9.76 -9.85
N MET A 90 2.16 10.26 -8.84
CA MET A 90 3.23 11.24 -9.04
C MET A 90 4.39 10.68 -9.85
N THR A 91 4.74 9.40 -9.65
CA THR A 91 5.74 8.71 -10.47
C THR A 91 5.32 8.69 -11.93
N ARG A 92 4.07 8.26 -12.21
CA ARG A 92 3.52 8.21 -13.57
C ARG A 92 3.45 9.60 -14.22
N PHE A 93 3.08 10.63 -13.47
CA PHE A 93 3.07 12.01 -13.94
C PHE A 93 4.45 12.48 -14.42
N LEU A 94 5.52 12.19 -13.67
CA LEU A 94 6.89 12.54 -14.05
C LEU A 94 7.38 11.71 -15.24
N LEU A 95 7.06 10.42 -15.28
CA LEU A 95 7.36 9.55 -16.43
C LEU A 95 6.70 10.08 -17.71
N GLY A 96 5.43 10.50 -17.64
CA GLY A 96 4.72 11.12 -18.75
C GLY A 96 5.32 12.46 -19.22
N ARG A 97 6.22 13.06 -18.43
CA ARG A 97 7.01 14.25 -18.80
C ARG A 97 8.45 13.92 -19.21
N GLY A 98 8.77 12.64 -19.41
CA GLY A 98 10.10 12.18 -19.81
C GLY A 98 11.11 12.10 -18.66
N HIS A 99 10.66 12.16 -17.40
CA HIS A 99 11.53 12.08 -16.23
C HIS A 99 11.43 10.71 -15.57
N THR A 100 12.46 9.88 -15.80
CA THR A 100 12.67 8.62 -15.11
C THR A 100 12.58 8.83 -13.59
N THR A 101 11.76 8.00 -12.95
CA THR A 101 11.42 8.14 -11.53
C THR A 101 11.29 6.76 -10.89
N VAL A 102 11.90 6.58 -9.72
CA VAL A 102 11.79 5.39 -8.87
C VAL A 102 11.01 5.78 -7.61
N PRO A 103 9.80 5.23 -7.39
CA PRO A 103 9.07 5.45 -6.16
C PRO A 103 9.65 4.62 -5.02
N MET A 104 9.64 5.20 -3.82
CA MET A 104 10.03 4.51 -2.59
C MET A 104 8.76 4.16 -1.81
N PRO A 105 8.51 2.88 -1.50
CA PRO A 105 7.33 2.49 -0.75
C PRO A 105 7.35 3.10 0.64
N CYS A 106 6.17 3.37 1.20
CA CYS A 106 6.05 3.61 2.64
C CYS A 106 6.83 2.53 3.41
N THR A 107 7.61 2.92 4.42
CA THR A 107 8.38 1.93 5.19
C THR A 107 7.42 0.95 5.86
N PHE A 108 7.48 -0.29 5.38
CA PHE A 108 6.79 -1.47 5.90
C PHE A 108 7.73 -2.62 6.22
N TYR A 109 9.00 -2.43 5.90
CA TYR A 109 10.06 -3.39 6.04
C TYR A 109 11.28 -2.66 6.56
N TRP A 110 11.99 -3.31 7.47
CA TRP A 110 13.22 -2.82 8.06
C TRP A 110 14.30 -3.88 7.88
N ARG A 111 15.51 -3.44 7.52
CA ARG A 111 16.71 -4.26 7.60
C ARG A 111 17.16 -4.31 9.05
N HIS A 112 16.76 -5.36 9.75
CA HIS A 112 17.06 -5.53 11.18
C HIS A 112 18.54 -5.78 11.47
N ARG A 113 19.31 -6.19 10.46
CA ARG A 113 20.76 -6.41 10.55
C ARG A 113 21.50 -5.38 9.67
N PRO A 114 22.76 -5.03 10.01
CA PRO A 114 23.57 -4.16 9.15
C PRO A 114 23.61 -4.68 7.71
N HIS A 115 23.61 -3.76 6.75
CA HIS A 115 23.53 -4.11 5.34
C HIS A 115 24.54 -3.28 4.53
N LYS A 116 25.50 -3.97 3.92
CA LYS A 116 26.56 -3.35 3.10
C LYS A 116 27.29 -2.26 3.90
N ASP A 117 27.25 -1.00 3.45
CA ASP A 117 27.93 0.13 4.09
C ASP A 117 27.06 0.86 5.13
N VAL A 118 25.84 0.39 5.40
CA VAL A 118 24.96 0.97 6.43
C VAL A 118 25.39 0.47 7.81
N PRO A 119 25.93 1.34 8.69
CA PRO A 119 26.64 0.91 9.90
C PRO A 119 25.72 0.62 11.10
N TYR A 120 24.41 0.54 10.89
CA TYR A 120 23.42 0.37 11.95
C TYR A 120 22.31 -0.60 11.57
N ALA A 121 21.73 -1.23 12.58
CA ALA A 121 20.57 -2.09 12.50
C ALA A 121 19.26 -1.29 12.35
N HIS A 122 18.19 -1.96 11.90
CA HIS A 122 16.86 -1.39 11.66
C HIS A 122 16.89 -0.21 10.66
N ALA A 123 17.63 -0.37 9.57
CA ALA A 123 17.66 0.62 8.49
C ALA A 123 16.47 0.39 7.55
N ALA A 124 15.84 1.48 7.09
CA ALA A 124 14.91 1.40 5.96
C ALA A 124 15.71 1.25 4.65
N SER A 125 15.10 0.70 3.59
CA SER A 125 15.72 0.71 2.25
C SER A 125 16.03 2.13 1.80
N PHE A 126 15.16 3.09 2.13
CA PHE A 126 15.36 4.52 1.93
C PHE A 126 14.78 5.30 3.12
N SER A 127 15.54 6.24 3.70
CA SER A 127 15.07 7.00 4.87
C SER A 127 14.19 8.18 4.45
N HIS A 128 12.86 7.99 4.50
CA HIS A 128 11.90 9.08 4.29
C HIS A 128 12.05 10.21 5.32
N MET A 129 12.52 9.91 6.53
CA MET A 129 12.79 10.92 7.56
C MET A 129 13.97 11.82 7.19
N ASN A 130 15.08 11.23 6.71
CA ASN A 130 16.21 12.03 6.23
C ASN A 130 15.80 12.85 5.01
N ALA A 131 15.03 12.26 4.10
CA ALA A 131 14.48 12.97 2.94
C ALA A 131 13.58 14.14 3.36
N PHE A 132 12.76 13.99 4.40
CA PHE A 132 11.88 15.04 4.92
C PHE A 132 12.64 16.28 5.39
N VAL A 133 13.71 16.12 6.17
CA VAL A 133 14.53 17.27 6.59
C VAL A 133 15.38 17.80 5.44
N ALA A 134 15.89 16.93 4.56
CA ALA A 134 16.61 17.33 3.36
C ALA A 134 15.72 18.11 2.39
N ALA A 135 14.41 17.90 2.40
CA ALA A 135 13.42 18.63 1.61
C ALA A 135 12.90 19.89 2.31
N GLY A 136 13.48 20.27 3.45
CA GLY A 136 13.13 21.50 4.16
C GLY A 136 11.79 21.48 4.89
N LEU A 137 11.14 20.31 5.03
CA LEU A 137 9.80 20.21 5.62
C LEU A 137 9.78 20.31 7.15
N GLY A 138 10.94 20.26 7.81
CA GLY A 138 11.04 20.41 9.26
C GLY A 138 12.37 19.93 9.86
N GLU A 139 12.31 19.37 11.07
CA GLU A 139 13.48 18.98 11.88
C GLU A 139 13.27 17.65 12.61
N TYR A 140 14.33 17.09 13.19
CA TYR A 140 14.20 15.95 14.10
C TYR A 140 13.69 16.38 15.49
N GLY A 141 12.76 15.60 16.04
CA GLY A 141 12.51 15.56 17.47
C GLY A 141 13.55 14.68 18.17
N TRP A 142 13.73 14.89 19.48
CA TRP A 142 14.64 14.09 20.29
C TRP A 142 14.37 12.58 20.19
N HIS A 143 13.10 12.21 20.04
CA HIS A 143 12.65 10.83 19.83
C HIS A 143 13.08 10.21 18.48
N GLY A 144 13.84 10.91 17.64
CA GLY A 144 14.38 10.38 16.39
C GLY A 144 13.38 10.27 15.24
N MET A 145 12.20 10.90 15.35
CA MET A 145 11.26 11.07 14.22
C MET A 145 11.22 12.55 13.85
N VAL A 146 10.86 12.84 12.60
CA VAL A 146 10.81 14.21 12.10
C VAL A 146 9.51 14.91 12.47
N MET A 147 9.59 16.22 12.64
CA MET A 147 8.49 17.10 12.98
C MET A 147 8.35 18.19 11.94
N SER A 148 7.12 18.49 11.53
CA SER A 148 6.78 19.66 10.73
C SER A 148 6.36 20.82 11.64
N PRO A 149 6.48 22.08 11.18
CA PRO A 149 5.97 23.23 11.93
C PRO A 149 4.46 23.20 12.12
N LYS A 150 3.71 22.66 11.14
CA LYS A 150 2.25 22.63 11.15
C LYS A 150 1.70 21.48 11.98
N TYR A 151 2.22 20.26 11.83
CA TYR A 151 1.64 19.04 12.40
C TYR A 151 2.51 18.39 13.49
N GLY A 152 3.65 18.99 13.86
CA GLY A 152 4.57 18.37 14.80
C GLY A 152 5.05 17.02 14.27
N PRO A 153 5.13 15.94 15.07
CA PRO A 153 5.49 14.61 14.57
C PRO A 153 4.36 13.92 13.80
N ARG A 154 3.13 14.49 13.79
CA ARG A 154 1.91 13.83 13.36
C ARG A 154 1.78 13.74 11.84
N GLN A 155 2.74 13.12 11.17
CA GLN A 155 2.69 12.83 9.73
C GLN A 155 3.36 11.51 9.37
N ARG A 156 2.86 10.88 8.30
CA ARG A 156 3.53 9.77 7.63
C ARG A 156 4.05 10.25 6.28
N ILE A 157 5.21 9.75 5.88
CA ILE A 157 6.02 10.32 4.80
C ILE A 157 6.27 9.26 3.75
N ILE A 158 6.28 9.67 2.48
CA ILE A 158 6.72 8.88 1.34
C ILE A 158 7.59 9.74 0.42
N SER A 159 8.38 9.11 -0.43
CA SER A 159 9.30 9.80 -1.33
C SER A 159 9.39 9.12 -2.68
N LEU A 160 9.74 9.89 -3.71
CA LEU A 160 10.18 9.38 -5.00
C LEU A 160 11.52 10.01 -5.37
N VAL A 161 12.37 9.24 -6.05
CA VAL A 161 13.68 9.65 -6.55
C VAL A 161 13.57 9.83 -8.05
N THR A 162 13.98 10.99 -8.58
CA THR A 162 13.74 11.33 -9.99
C THR A 162 14.95 11.97 -10.68
N THR A 163 15.02 11.76 -11.99
CA THR A 163 15.93 12.44 -12.92
C THR A 163 15.46 13.86 -13.27
N ALA A 164 14.23 14.23 -12.90
CA ALA A 164 13.78 15.61 -13.02
C ALA A 164 14.69 16.49 -12.15
N ALA A 165 15.32 17.49 -12.77
CA ALA A 165 15.79 18.62 -12.01
C ALA A 165 14.54 19.35 -11.51
N LEU A 166 14.51 19.71 -10.23
CA LEU A 166 13.46 20.51 -9.62
C LEU A 166 14.08 21.59 -8.73
N VAL A 167 13.37 22.69 -8.48
CA VAL A 167 13.83 23.76 -7.58
C VAL A 167 13.78 23.23 -6.14
N PRO A 168 14.93 23.11 -5.45
CA PRO A 168 14.94 22.62 -4.08
C PRO A 168 14.31 23.61 -3.11
N ASP A 169 13.61 23.10 -2.10
CA ASP A 169 13.09 23.92 -1.02
C ASP A 169 14.22 24.33 -0.06
N PRO A 170 14.19 25.53 0.54
CA PRO A 170 15.17 25.89 1.57
C PRO A 170 15.01 24.98 2.78
N LEU A 171 16.12 24.66 3.46
CA LEU A 171 16.04 23.97 4.75
C LEU A 171 15.20 24.79 5.74
N TYR A 172 14.37 24.14 6.55
CA TYR A 172 13.65 24.82 7.62
C TYR A 172 14.64 25.53 8.55
N ARG A 173 14.44 26.83 8.79
CA ARG A 173 15.26 27.65 9.71
C ARG A 173 14.40 28.48 10.68
N GLY A 174 13.13 28.11 10.84
CA GLY A 174 12.25 28.74 11.84
C GLY A 174 12.60 28.30 13.26
N ASP A 175 11.71 28.64 14.19
CA ASP A 175 11.87 28.27 15.61
C ASP A 175 12.10 26.77 15.80
N PRO A 176 12.95 26.36 16.76
CA PRO A 176 13.17 24.97 17.08
C PRO A 176 11.85 24.23 17.35
N LEU A 177 11.62 23.15 16.60
CA LEU A 177 10.38 22.37 16.73
C LEU A 177 10.40 21.50 18.00
N CYS A 178 11.58 21.01 18.38
CA CYS A 178 11.84 20.30 19.63
C CYS A 178 12.43 21.24 20.66
N ASP A 179 11.84 21.29 21.85
CA ASP A 179 12.32 22.09 22.98
C ASP A 179 12.90 21.25 24.12
N ARG A 180 13.22 19.98 23.83
CA ARG A 180 13.76 19.01 24.80
C ARG A 180 12.91 18.89 26.08
N CYS A 181 11.59 19.02 25.96
CA CYS A 181 10.67 18.95 27.10
C CYS A 181 10.57 17.58 27.83
N GLY A 182 11.22 16.53 27.31
CA GLY A 182 11.27 15.20 27.94
C GLY A 182 9.97 14.40 27.93
N GLN A 183 8.89 14.89 27.31
CA GLN A 183 7.58 14.19 27.31
C GLN A 183 7.63 12.84 26.59
N CYS A 184 8.36 12.77 25.48
CA CYS A 184 8.55 11.53 24.73
C CYS A 184 9.33 10.46 25.52
N GLU A 185 10.22 10.89 26.41
CA GLU A 185 11.04 10.01 27.25
C GLU A 185 10.20 9.43 28.39
N LYS A 186 9.51 10.31 29.12
CA LYS A 186 8.64 9.95 30.25
C LYS A 186 7.53 8.98 29.86
N ALA A 187 7.03 9.08 28.63
CA ALA A 187 5.97 8.22 28.11
C ALA A 187 6.45 6.88 27.54
N CYS A 188 7.77 6.66 27.40
CA CYS A 188 8.29 5.46 26.76
C CYS A 188 8.16 4.23 27.68
N TYR A 189 7.27 3.29 27.35
CA TYR A 189 7.12 2.02 28.09
C TYR A 189 8.44 1.24 28.20
N GLY A 190 9.25 1.26 27.14
CA GLY A 190 10.55 0.62 27.12
C GLY A 190 11.66 1.40 27.81
N LYS A 191 11.40 2.60 28.34
CA LYS A 191 12.42 3.46 28.97
C LYS A 191 13.65 3.71 28.08
N ASN A 192 13.47 3.67 26.75
CA ASN A 192 14.56 3.64 25.76
C ASN A 192 15.50 4.85 25.81
N TYR A 193 15.11 5.93 26.48
CA TYR A 193 15.84 7.19 26.55
C TYR A 193 16.64 7.35 27.85
N GLU A 194 16.53 6.42 28.80
CA GLU A 194 17.42 6.41 29.97
C GLU A 194 18.86 6.16 29.52
N SER A 195 19.83 6.83 30.14
CA SER A 195 21.26 6.74 29.74
C SER A 195 21.80 5.31 29.71
N ARG A 196 21.25 4.40 30.53
CA ARG A 196 21.60 2.97 30.53
C ARG A 196 21.09 2.18 29.32
N HIS A 197 20.19 2.75 28.52
CA HIS A 197 19.60 2.12 27.32
C HIS A 197 20.01 2.79 26.01
N LEU A 198 20.57 4.00 26.08
CA LEU A 198 21.14 4.67 24.93
C LEU A 198 22.42 3.95 24.48
N LEU A 199 22.52 3.73 23.17
CA LEU A 199 23.74 3.21 22.55
C LEU A 199 24.82 4.29 22.60
N LYS A 200 26.10 3.91 22.58
CA LYS A 200 27.21 4.87 22.50
C LYS A 200 27.61 5.10 21.03
N PRO A 201 27.82 6.36 20.59
CA PRO A 201 27.54 7.61 21.31
C PRO A 201 26.03 7.81 21.55
N GLU A 202 25.65 8.46 22.66
CA GLU A 202 24.24 8.60 23.09
C GLU A 202 23.36 9.39 22.12
N THR A 203 23.97 10.11 21.19
CA THR A 203 23.28 10.83 20.11
C THR A 203 23.74 10.34 18.75
N MET A 204 22.82 10.39 17.79
CA MET A 204 23.13 10.29 16.37
C MET A 204 22.85 11.64 15.71
N GLY A 205 23.61 11.96 14.67
CA GLY A 205 23.41 13.18 13.93
C GLY A 205 24.15 13.22 12.61
N PHE A 206 23.81 14.21 11.81
CA PHE A 206 24.42 14.49 10.50
C PHE A 206 24.24 15.97 10.18
N THR A 207 24.90 16.44 9.12
CA THR A 207 24.86 17.86 8.70
C THR A 207 24.42 17.96 7.26
N ILE A 208 23.51 18.90 6.96
CA ILE A 208 23.11 19.26 5.59
C ILE A 208 23.29 20.76 5.44
N GLU A 209 24.06 21.22 4.44
CA GLU A 209 24.28 22.65 4.17
C GLU A 209 24.68 23.45 5.45
N GLY A 210 25.58 22.88 6.25
CA GLY A 210 26.05 23.45 7.52
C GLY A 210 25.07 23.38 8.69
N LYS A 211 23.82 22.92 8.48
CA LYS A 211 22.84 22.72 9.55
C LYS A 211 22.99 21.33 10.17
N LYS A 212 23.27 21.28 11.47
CA LYS A 212 23.36 20.03 12.26
C LYS A 212 21.96 19.51 12.63
N PHE A 213 21.73 18.23 12.45
CA PHE A 213 20.59 17.48 12.97
C PHE A 213 21.08 16.48 14.00
N GLU A 214 20.38 16.35 15.12
CA GLU A 214 20.78 15.47 16.22
C GLU A 214 19.56 14.93 16.98
N TYR A 215 19.58 13.64 17.32
CA TYR A 215 18.54 12.94 18.06
C TYR A 215 19.12 11.79 18.92
N ALA A 216 18.30 11.15 19.75
CA ALA A 216 18.74 10.09 20.67
C ALA A 216 19.17 8.82 19.91
N ASN A 217 20.30 8.23 20.31
CA ASN A 217 20.76 6.95 19.79
C ASN A 217 20.14 5.79 20.58
N ILE A 218 18.91 5.43 20.24
CA ILE A 218 18.16 4.39 20.96
C ILE A 218 18.48 2.98 20.43
N ASN A 219 18.41 1.99 21.31
CA ASN A 219 18.37 0.58 20.90
C ASN A 219 17.00 0.23 20.29
N ARG A 220 16.95 0.10 18.95
CA ARG A 220 15.71 -0.17 18.20
C ARG A 220 15.15 -1.59 18.38
N TRP A 221 15.93 -2.55 18.89
CA TRP A 221 15.40 -3.86 19.30
C TRP A 221 14.35 -3.74 20.41
N ARG A 222 14.46 -2.70 21.25
CA ARG A 222 13.44 -2.40 22.27
C ARG A 222 12.11 -1.99 21.64
N CYS A 223 12.12 -1.24 20.54
CA CYS A 223 10.90 -0.89 19.80
C CYS A 223 10.35 -2.11 19.04
N PHE A 224 11.24 -2.91 18.45
CA PHE A 224 10.92 -4.12 17.70
C PHE A 224 10.09 -5.13 18.51
N TRP A 225 10.33 -5.23 19.83
CA TRP A 225 9.56 -6.03 20.79
C TRP A 225 8.04 -5.91 20.61
N GLY A 226 7.52 -4.67 20.66
CA GLY A 226 6.10 -4.42 20.49
C GLY A 226 5.71 -4.28 19.03
N GLU A 227 6.58 -3.68 18.21
CA GLU A 227 6.24 -3.28 16.85
C GLU A 227 6.10 -4.47 15.89
N GLN A 228 6.99 -5.45 15.98
CA GLN A 228 7.08 -6.54 15.01
C GLN A 228 6.86 -7.93 15.64
N CYS A 229 7.13 -8.08 16.95
CA CYS A 229 6.82 -9.33 17.67
C CYS A 229 5.48 -9.28 18.41
N HIS A 230 4.87 -8.10 18.58
CA HIS A 230 3.64 -7.91 19.36
C HIS A 230 3.71 -8.46 20.79
N LEU A 231 4.91 -8.52 21.37
CA LEU A 231 5.11 -8.91 22.75
C LEU A 231 4.54 -7.83 23.68
N ASP A 232 4.09 -8.24 24.86
CA ASP A 232 3.50 -7.34 25.85
C ASP A 232 4.48 -6.22 26.24
N MET A 233 4.08 -4.98 25.94
CA MET A 233 4.88 -3.78 26.20
C MET A 233 5.05 -3.50 27.69
N ASN A 234 4.22 -4.08 28.56
CA ASN A 234 4.38 -3.95 30.01
C ASN A 234 5.58 -4.74 30.55
N ARG A 235 6.10 -5.71 29.78
CA ARG A 235 7.26 -6.53 30.14
C ARG A 235 8.59 -5.97 29.61
N LEU A 236 8.53 -5.03 28.66
CA LEU A 236 9.72 -4.52 27.97
C LEU A 236 10.71 -3.80 28.91
N ALA A 237 10.21 -3.12 29.95
CA ALA A 237 11.06 -2.38 30.89
C ALA A 237 11.97 -3.30 31.72
N ASP A 238 11.60 -4.58 31.86
CA ASP A 238 12.34 -5.59 32.62
C ASP A 238 13.54 -6.13 31.84
N GLU A 239 13.56 -5.94 30.52
CA GLU A 239 14.58 -6.48 29.62
C GLU A 239 15.75 -5.50 29.46
N MET A 240 16.98 -5.92 29.78
CA MET A 240 18.21 -5.15 29.60
C MET A 240 18.95 -5.56 28.33
N ASP A 241 19.59 -4.60 27.64
CA ASP A 241 20.45 -4.82 26.47
C ASP A 241 19.83 -5.73 25.41
N LEU A 242 18.60 -5.42 24.97
CA LEU A 242 17.87 -6.22 24.00
C LEU A 242 18.64 -6.37 22.69
N THR A 243 18.80 -7.61 22.26
CA THR A 243 19.36 -8.03 20.96
C THR A 243 18.34 -8.91 20.26
N GLU A 244 18.62 -9.28 19.01
CA GLU A 244 17.84 -10.29 18.30
C GLU A 244 17.67 -11.59 19.12
N GLU A 245 18.76 -12.13 19.67
CA GLU A 245 18.72 -13.37 20.45
C GLU A 245 17.84 -13.24 21.70
N LYS A 246 17.92 -12.11 22.42
CA LYS A 246 17.08 -11.90 23.60
C LYS A 246 15.59 -11.78 23.28
N ILE A 247 15.23 -11.39 22.06
CA ILE A 247 13.84 -11.46 21.59
C ILE A 247 13.41 -12.93 21.45
N TYR A 248 14.28 -13.80 20.94
CA TYR A 248 14.03 -15.24 20.88
C TYR A 248 13.93 -15.86 22.27
N ASP A 249 14.85 -15.53 23.17
CA ASP A 249 14.78 -15.99 24.56
C ASP A 249 13.46 -15.57 25.24
N ALA A 250 13.00 -14.34 25.00
CA ALA A 250 11.72 -13.87 25.54
C ALA A 250 10.53 -14.65 24.98
N LEU A 251 10.56 -15.00 23.69
CA LEU A 251 9.55 -15.88 23.07
C LEU A 251 9.58 -17.28 23.69
N ASP A 252 10.77 -17.84 23.90
CA ASP A 252 10.94 -19.19 24.45
C ASP A 252 10.58 -19.26 25.94
N ARG A 253 10.78 -18.16 26.70
CA ARG A 253 10.26 -17.99 28.07
C ARG A 253 8.73 -17.84 28.12
N GLY A 254 8.05 -17.69 26.97
CA GLY A 254 6.60 -17.58 26.90
C GLY A 254 6.06 -16.18 27.21
N VAL A 255 6.81 -15.11 26.90
CA VAL A 255 6.25 -13.74 26.99
C VAL A 255 5.01 -13.63 26.10
N PRO A 256 3.86 -13.18 26.63
CA PRO A 256 2.62 -13.14 25.87
C PRO A 256 2.69 -12.20 24.67
N ARG A 257 2.03 -12.61 23.59
CA ARG A 257 1.66 -11.71 22.50
C ARG A 257 0.31 -11.09 22.79
N VAL A 258 0.27 -9.77 22.78
CA VAL A 258 -0.96 -9.00 23.03
C VAL A 258 -1.83 -8.96 21.77
N SER A 259 -1.21 -9.09 20.59
CA SER A 259 -1.92 -9.14 19.32
C SER A 259 -1.32 -10.20 18.38
N HIS A 260 -2.14 -10.71 17.45
CA HIS A 260 -1.74 -11.66 16.43
C HIS A 260 -1.99 -11.08 15.03
N GLY A 261 -1.07 -11.30 14.09
CA GLY A 261 -1.15 -10.75 12.73
C GLY A 261 -0.74 -9.28 12.64
N ALA A 262 -1.22 -8.51 11.65
CA ALA A 262 -0.81 -7.12 11.41
C ALA A 262 -1.39 -6.08 12.41
N ALA A 263 -1.76 -6.51 13.62
CA ALA A 263 -2.36 -5.66 14.64
C ALA A 263 -1.28 -4.77 15.29
N GLY A 264 -1.34 -3.49 14.95
CA GLY A 264 -0.20 -2.58 15.00
C GLY A 264 0.27 -2.11 16.38
N TYR A 265 1.38 -1.38 16.35
CA TYR A 265 1.99 -0.73 17.49
C TYR A 265 1.86 0.78 17.33
N MET A 266 1.56 1.48 18.43
CA MET A 266 1.64 2.93 18.47
C MET A 266 2.73 3.36 19.44
N CYS A 267 3.75 4.03 18.90
CA CYS A 267 4.84 4.58 19.68
C CYS A 267 4.32 5.62 20.70
N SER A 268 4.49 5.39 22.00
CA SER A 268 4.08 6.38 23.02
C SER A 268 4.86 7.69 22.89
N SER A 269 6.14 7.64 22.52
CA SER A 269 6.92 8.85 22.28
C SER A 269 6.32 9.72 21.18
N PHE A 270 5.61 9.11 20.20
CA PHE A 270 4.85 9.83 19.19
C PHE A 270 3.59 10.49 19.78
N LYS A 271 2.78 9.74 20.54
CA LYS A 271 1.54 10.24 21.17
C LYS A 271 1.78 11.46 22.05
N TYR A 272 2.86 11.43 22.83
CA TYR A 272 3.17 12.45 23.81
C TYR A 272 4.08 13.58 23.28
N CYS A 273 4.30 13.65 21.97
CA CYS A 273 5.10 14.70 21.34
C CYS A 273 4.23 15.63 20.48
N MET A 274 4.55 16.93 20.53
CA MET A 274 4.00 17.97 19.66
C MET A 274 5.02 19.11 19.53
N ALA A 275 5.15 19.68 18.33
CA ALA A 275 6.08 20.77 18.09
C ALA A 275 5.72 22.01 18.91
N LYS A 276 6.73 22.67 19.50
CA LYS A 276 6.54 23.80 20.43
C LYS A 276 5.61 24.90 19.89
N PRO A 277 5.71 25.37 18.62
CA PRO A 277 4.89 26.49 18.14
C PRO A 277 3.38 26.20 18.19
N VAL A 278 3.01 24.96 17.84
CA VAL A 278 1.61 24.50 17.75
C VAL A 278 1.16 23.68 18.96
N ARG A 279 1.99 23.51 19.99
CA ARG A 279 1.65 22.74 21.19
C ARG A 279 0.69 23.50 22.11
N ARG A 280 -0.36 22.84 22.56
CA ARG A 280 -1.22 23.26 23.69
C ARG A 280 -1.47 22.08 24.64
N TRP A 281 -1.87 22.39 25.87
CA TRP A 281 -2.20 21.39 26.88
C TRP A 281 -3.68 21.48 27.24
N ASP A 282 -4.33 20.33 27.29
CA ASP A 282 -5.73 20.15 27.65
C ASP A 282 -5.88 18.77 28.27
N LYS A 283 -5.37 18.66 29.50
CA LYS A 283 -5.24 17.39 30.23
C LYS A 283 -6.57 16.68 30.50
N PRO A 284 -7.69 17.38 30.75
CA PRO A 284 -8.99 16.73 30.87
C PRO A 284 -9.41 15.97 29.60
N HIS A 285 -9.04 16.47 28.41
CA HIS A 285 -9.43 15.85 27.14
C HIS A 285 -8.41 14.83 26.62
N SER A 286 -7.10 15.11 26.78
CA SER A 286 -6.04 14.23 26.28
C SER A 286 -4.90 14.07 27.30
N PRO A 287 -4.39 12.83 27.51
CA PRO A 287 -3.23 12.64 28.36
C PRO A 287 -1.96 13.25 27.74
N GLY A 288 -1.89 13.34 26.40
CA GLY A 288 -0.80 13.93 25.64
C GLY A 288 -0.98 15.43 25.35
N PRO A 289 0.00 16.07 24.70
CA PRO A 289 -0.18 17.42 24.17
C PRO A 289 -1.16 17.39 22.99
N ARG A 290 -1.86 18.51 22.78
CA ARG A 290 -2.72 18.72 21.61
C ARG A 290 -2.09 19.73 20.68
N ARG A 291 -2.47 19.68 19.40
CA ARG A 291 -2.14 20.72 18.41
C ARG A 291 -3.10 21.90 18.56
N LYS A 292 -2.61 23.11 18.35
CA LYS A 292 -3.42 24.32 18.15
C LYS A 292 -3.99 24.25 16.74
N LYS A 293 -5.30 24.01 16.65
CA LYS A 293 -6.05 23.99 15.39
C LYS A 293 -6.57 25.38 15.04
N PRO A 294 -6.82 25.69 13.75
CA PRO A 294 -7.58 26.88 13.38
C PRO A 294 -9.00 26.82 13.94
N ALA A 295 -9.67 27.97 14.03
CA ALA A 295 -11.09 28.02 14.37
C ALA A 295 -11.93 27.43 13.22
N PRO A 296 -13.00 26.67 13.52
CA PRO A 296 -13.94 26.21 12.50
C PRO A 296 -14.59 27.36 11.74
N THR A 297 -14.63 27.26 10.42
CA THR A 297 -15.18 28.31 9.53
C THR A 297 -16.16 27.78 8.49
N ALA A 298 -16.18 26.48 8.22
CA ALA A 298 -17.06 25.88 7.20
C ALA A 298 -18.50 25.72 7.73
N THR A 299 -19.49 25.99 6.87
CA THR A 299 -20.89 25.70 7.19
C THR A 299 -21.16 24.19 7.11
N PRO A 300 -22.21 23.68 7.78
CA PRO A 300 -22.60 22.27 7.68
C PRO A 300 -22.79 21.78 6.23
N GLU A 301 -23.35 22.62 5.36
CA GLU A 301 -23.59 22.31 3.94
C GLU A 301 -22.27 22.19 3.16
N ALA A 302 -21.35 23.13 3.40
CA ALA A 302 -20.02 23.10 2.77
C ALA A 302 -19.21 21.89 3.25
N MET A 303 -19.30 21.55 4.54
CA MET A 303 -18.70 20.33 5.07
C MET A 303 -19.29 19.09 4.41
N LEU A 304 -20.61 18.96 4.38
CA LEU A 304 -21.28 17.84 3.73
C LEU A 304 -20.84 17.66 2.27
N ALA A 305 -20.79 18.73 1.49
CA ALA A 305 -20.33 18.67 0.10
C ALA A 305 -18.90 18.13 -0.02
N ALA A 306 -18.00 18.56 0.87
CA ALA A 306 -16.63 18.03 0.93
C ALA A 306 -16.60 16.55 1.35
N LEU A 307 -17.42 16.14 2.32
CA LEU A 307 -17.52 14.74 2.76
C LEU A 307 -17.96 13.82 1.63
N VAL A 308 -19.02 14.22 0.90
CA VAL A 308 -19.54 13.48 -0.27
C VAL A 308 -18.46 13.39 -1.35
N GLU A 309 -17.74 14.47 -1.62
CA GLU A 309 -16.66 14.48 -2.62
C GLU A 309 -15.51 13.54 -2.25
N HIS A 310 -15.08 13.51 -0.99
CA HIS A 310 -14.06 12.58 -0.52
C HIS A 310 -14.52 11.12 -0.58
N ALA A 311 -15.77 10.86 -0.18
CA ALA A 311 -16.38 9.54 -0.28
C ALA A 311 -16.46 9.06 -1.75
N ARG A 312 -16.87 9.95 -2.66
CA ARG A 312 -16.93 9.68 -4.10
C ARG A 312 -15.57 9.34 -4.70
N ARG A 313 -14.51 10.09 -4.36
CA ARG A 313 -13.13 9.79 -4.82
C ARG A 313 -12.63 8.44 -4.32
N ALA A 314 -13.05 8.04 -3.12
CA ALA A 314 -12.77 6.73 -2.54
C ALA A 314 -13.62 5.59 -3.13
N GLY A 315 -14.50 5.89 -4.09
CA GLY A 315 -15.37 4.91 -4.72
C GLY A 315 -16.45 4.38 -3.78
N ALA A 316 -16.84 5.13 -2.75
CA ALA A 316 -18.05 4.83 -2.00
C ALA A 316 -19.28 5.12 -2.85
N ASP A 317 -20.32 4.32 -2.70
CA ASP A 317 -21.62 4.50 -3.36
C ASP A 317 -22.69 5.06 -2.42
N ARG A 318 -22.36 5.21 -1.13
CA ARG A 318 -23.26 5.74 -0.10
C ARG A 318 -22.50 6.34 1.07
N ILE A 319 -23.13 7.30 1.74
CA ILE A 319 -22.65 7.93 2.97
C ILE A 319 -23.83 8.15 3.93
N THR A 320 -23.58 7.94 5.23
CA THR A 320 -24.53 8.24 6.29
C THR A 320 -23.85 8.98 7.42
N ILE A 321 -24.55 9.94 8.01
CA ILE A 321 -24.13 10.72 9.17
C ILE A 321 -25.19 10.54 10.22
N GLN A 322 -24.81 10.04 11.39
CA GLN A 322 -25.74 9.68 12.45
C GLN A 322 -25.18 10.09 13.83
N PRO A 323 -26.03 10.41 14.81
CA PRO A 323 -25.58 10.65 16.18
C PRO A 323 -24.90 9.42 16.78
N LEU A 324 -23.75 9.61 17.42
CA LEU A 324 -23.00 8.52 18.06
C LEU A 324 -23.80 7.85 19.19
N SER A 325 -24.70 8.59 19.83
CA SER A 325 -25.60 8.10 20.88
C SER A 325 -26.55 6.98 20.42
N LYS A 326 -26.71 6.75 19.11
CA LYS A 326 -27.49 5.61 18.59
C LYS A 326 -26.73 4.28 18.65
N PHE A 327 -25.44 4.29 19.00
CA PHE A 327 -24.55 3.12 18.90
C PHE A 327 -24.02 2.66 20.26
N GLU A 328 -24.80 2.85 21.33
CA GLU A 328 -24.46 2.41 22.69
C GLU A 328 -24.08 0.92 22.77
N SER A 329 -24.69 0.07 21.93
CA SER A 329 -24.43 -1.37 21.87
C SER A 329 -23.00 -1.75 21.43
N VAL A 330 -22.27 -0.85 20.75
CA VAL A 330 -20.90 -1.16 20.30
C VAL A 330 -19.84 -0.90 21.38
N ARG A 331 -20.21 -0.31 22.53
CA ARG A 331 -19.28 -0.04 23.64
C ARG A 331 -18.53 -1.28 24.12
N GLN A 332 -19.20 -2.42 24.14
CA GLN A 332 -18.62 -3.70 24.55
C GLN A 332 -17.50 -4.21 23.63
N ASN A 333 -17.37 -3.65 22.42
CA ASN A 333 -16.37 -4.08 21.43
C ASN A 333 -15.02 -3.34 21.58
N PHE A 334 -14.95 -2.33 22.45
CA PHE A 334 -13.69 -1.67 22.78
C PHE A 334 -12.85 -2.55 23.71
N PHE A 335 -11.53 -2.44 23.59
CA PHE A 335 -10.61 -3.17 24.45
C PHE A 335 -10.78 -2.77 25.92
N GLU A 336 -10.60 -3.73 26.82
CA GLU A 336 -10.51 -3.44 28.25
C GLU A 336 -9.40 -2.41 28.53
N GLY A 337 -9.69 -1.42 29.37
CA GLY A 337 -8.76 -0.31 29.67
C GLY A 337 -8.77 0.83 28.65
N PHE A 338 -9.54 0.73 27.56
CA PHE A 338 -9.83 1.87 26.69
C PHE A 338 -10.84 2.81 27.35
N ARG A 339 -10.68 4.14 27.19
CA ARG A 339 -11.57 5.15 27.78
C ARG A 339 -12.87 5.36 27.00
N THR A 340 -13.63 4.29 26.84
CA THR A 340 -14.87 4.22 26.04
C THR A 340 -15.92 5.25 26.49
N ASP A 341 -16.15 5.41 27.79
CA ASP A 341 -17.15 6.38 28.28
C ASP A 341 -16.80 7.83 27.96
N ALA A 342 -15.50 8.15 28.00
CA ALA A 342 -15.04 9.47 27.60
C ALA A 342 -15.25 9.69 26.09
N LEU A 343 -15.02 8.67 25.27
CA LEU A 343 -15.22 8.75 23.82
C LEU A 343 -16.68 9.07 23.47
N PHE A 344 -17.64 8.34 24.04
CA PHE A 344 -19.06 8.56 23.76
C PHE A 344 -19.61 9.87 24.34
N ARG A 345 -18.92 10.46 25.32
CA ARG A 345 -19.24 11.80 25.83
C ARG A 345 -18.62 12.92 24.97
N ASP A 346 -17.41 12.70 24.46
CA ASP A 346 -16.63 13.74 23.80
C ASP A 346 -16.91 13.86 22.29
N PHE A 347 -17.46 12.82 21.65
CA PHE A 347 -17.80 12.80 20.22
C PHE A 347 -19.30 12.74 19.97
N ASP A 348 -19.76 13.42 18.92
CA ASP A 348 -21.19 13.66 18.68
C ASP A 348 -21.76 12.80 17.54
N HIS A 349 -21.00 12.63 16.46
CA HIS A 349 -21.48 12.01 15.22
C HIS A 349 -20.56 10.88 14.75
N VAL A 350 -21.15 9.88 14.11
CA VAL A 350 -20.47 8.94 13.22
C VAL A 350 -20.78 9.27 11.76
N ILE A 351 -19.75 9.31 10.93
CA ILE A 351 -19.89 9.36 9.48
C ILE A 351 -19.38 8.01 8.96
N THR A 352 -20.22 7.31 8.19
CA THR A 352 -19.89 6.02 7.59
C THR A 352 -20.03 6.12 6.09
N ILE A 353 -19.03 5.62 5.36
CA ILE A 353 -19.08 5.44 3.90
C ILE A 353 -19.16 3.95 3.59
N GLY A 354 -19.91 3.61 2.54
CA GLY A 354 -20.13 2.23 2.13
C GLY A 354 -19.85 2.01 0.66
N ARG A 355 -19.47 0.77 0.31
CA ARG A 355 -19.49 0.28 -1.06
C ARG A 355 -20.10 -1.10 -1.12
N ALA A 356 -21.06 -1.29 -2.01
CA ALA A 356 -21.65 -2.58 -2.30
C ALA A 356 -20.62 -3.54 -2.89
N VAL A 357 -20.73 -4.81 -2.51
CA VAL A 357 -19.98 -5.93 -3.05
C VAL A 357 -20.96 -6.79 -3.85
N PRO A 358 -20.65 -7.15 -5.11
CA PRO A 358 -21.52 -8.02 -5.88
C PRO A 358 -21.85 -9.32 -5.13
N ALA A 359 -23.13 -9.72 -5.14
CA ALA A 359 -23.61 -10.93 -4.46
C ALA A 359 -22.86 -12.20 -4.90
N PHE A 360 -22.26 -12.18 -6.10
CA PHE A 360 -21.32 -13.18 -6.61
C PHE A 360 -20.28 -13.61 -5.56
N PHE A 361 -19.71 -12.69 -4.78
CA PHE A 361 -18.65 -13.01 -3.81
C PHE A 361 -19.15 -13.78 -2.56
N GLY A 362 -20.46 -13.77 -2.31
CA GLY A 362 -21.09 -14.59 -1.27
C GLY A 362 -21.29 -16.06 -1.68
N GLN A 363 -21.14 -16.37 -2.97
CA GLN A 363 -21.31 -17.74 -3.48
C GLN A 363 -20.13 -18.63 -3.08
N ASN A 364 -20.38 -19.94 -2.95
CA ASN A 364 -19.34 -20.95 -2.71
C ASN A 364 -18.86 -21.58 -4.02
N THR A 365 -18.41 -20.76 -4.97
CA THR A 365 -17.79 -21.22 -6.22
C THR A 365 -16.27 -21.04 -6.15
N PRO A 366 -15.48 -21.85 -6.88
CA PRO A 366 -14.03 -21.67 -6.92
C PRO A 366 -13.60 -20.25 -7.31
N LEU A 367 -14.30 -19.63 -8.28
CA LEU A 367 -14.01 -18.27 -8.75
C LEU A 367 -14.32 -17.20 -7.71
N ALA A 368 -15.46 -17.29 -7.03
CA ALA A 368 -15.80 -16.36 -5.95
C ALA A 368 -14.79 -16.47 -4.80
N THR A 369 -14.45 -17.70 -4.38
CA THR A 369 -13.48 -17.97 -3.31
C THR A 369 -12.10 -17.43 -3.65
N ALA A 370 -11.62 -17.63 -4.88
CA ALA A 370 -10.31 -17.16 -5.32
C ALA A 370 -10.17 -15.62 -5.36
N ASN A 371 -11.28 -14.88 -5.45
CA ASN A 371 -11.28 -13.43 -5.55
C ASN A 371 -11.77 -12.71 -4.28
N ARG A 372 -12.45 -13.41 -3.36
CA ARG A 372 -13.09 -12.79 -2.16
C ARG A 372 -12.11 -11.97 -1.32
N GLY A 373 -10.90 -12.50 -1.08
CA GLY A 373 -9.87 -11.80 -0.30
C GLY A 373 -9.38 -10.52 -0.97
N ALA A 374 -9.10 -10.57 -2.27
CA ALA A 374 -8.68 -9.39 -3.03
C ALA A 374 -9.80 -8.34 -3.12
N MET A 375 -11.04 -8.78 -3.38
CA MET A 375 -12.22 -7.92 -3.39
C MET A 375 -12.36 -7.19 -2.05
N ALA A 376 -12.32 -7.91 -0.93
CA ALA A 376 -12.39 -7.30 0.39
C ALA A 376 -11.22 -6.32 0.62
N ASN A 377 -9.97 -6.79 0.53
CA ASN A 377 -8.79 -5.99 0.90
C ASN A 377 -8.62 -4.74 0.05
N MET A 378 -8.85 -4.82 -1.28
CA MET A 378 -8.67 -3.67 -2.17
C MET A 378 -9.81 -2.66 -2.04
N THR A 379 -11.06 -3.12 -1.88
CA THR A 379 -12.20 -2.20 -1.60
C THR A 379 -11.98 -1.43 -0.32
N VAL A 380 -11.65 -2.17 0.74
CA VAL A 380 -11.38 -1.62 2.06
C VAL A 380 -10.23 -0.63 2.01
N GLY A 381 -9.12 -0.99 1.36
CA GLY A 381 -7.98 -0.10 1.22
C GLY A 381 -8.37 1.25 0.60
N ARG A 382 -9.31 1.25 -0.36
CA ARG A 382 -9.85 2.47 -0.98
C ARG A 382 -10.78 3.25 -0.04
N LEU A 383 -11.69 2.57 0.67
CA LEU A 383 -12.57 3.21 1.66
C LEU A 383 -11.77 3.81 2.82
N MET A 384 -10.70 3.14 3.27
CA MET A 384 -9.80 3.66 4.29
C MET A 384 -9.08 4.94 3.83
N ILE A 385 -8.77 5.08 2.53
CA ILE A 385 -8.28 6.35 1.97
C ILE A 385 -9.34 7.44 2.10
N GLY A 386 -10.59 7.15 1.72
CA GLY A 386 -11.71 8.09 1.81
C GLY A 386 -11.98 8.57 3.22
N ILE A 387 -12.03 7.64 4.17
CA ILE A 387 -12.30 7.97 5.56
C ILE A 387 -11.14 8.77 6.17
N LEU A 388 -9.88 8.46 5.82
CA LEU A 388 -8.74 9.28 6.21
C LEU A 388 -8.84 10.71 5.65
N ASP A 389 -9.19 10.87 4.37
CA ASP A 389 -9.35 12.19 3.74
C ASP A 389 -10.46 13.00 4.42
N ILE A 390 -11.61 12.37 4.70
CA ILE A 390 -12.69 12.96 5.49
C ILE A 390 -12.19 13.40 6.87
N THR A 391 -11.50 12.50 7.60
CA THR A 391 -11.04 12.81 8.95
C THR A 391 -10.04 13.96 8.94
N ARG A 392 -9.08 13.97 8.01
CA ARG A 392 -8.10 15.05 7.86
C ARG A 392 -8.74 16.39 7.47
N TYR A 393 -9.74 16.37 6.60
CA TYR A 393 -10.52 17.55 6.25
C TYR A 393 -11.17 18.17 7.49
N LEU A 394 -11.84 17.35 8.31
CA LEU A 394 -12.48 17.81 9.55
C LEU A 394 -11.44 18.29 10.58
N ASP A 395 -10.31 17.57 10.71
CA ASP A 395 -9.22 17.90 11.64
C ASP A 395 -8.61 19.28 11.34
N ASP A 396 -8.26 19.54 10.07
CA ASP A 396 -7.73 20.83 9.64
C ASP A 396 -8.79 21.93 9.53
N SER A 397 -10.09 21.57 9.49
CA SER A 397 -11.21 22.50 9.65
C SER A 397 -11.47 22.86 11.12
N GLY A 398 -10.65 22.40 12.06
CA GLY A 398 -10.74 22.78 13.47
C GLY A 398 -11.60 21.85 14.33
N HIS A 399 -12.13 20.77 13.78
CA HIS A 399 -12.93 19.79 14.52
C HIS A 399 -12.07 18.63 15.03
N ASP A 400 -12.51 17.95 16.09
CA ASP A 400 -11.94 16.67 16.46
C ASP A 400 -12.63 15.57 15.66
N ALA A 401 -11.83 14.77 14.94
CA ALA A 401 -12.29 13.67 14.12
C ALA A 401 -11.28 12.52 14.16
N MET A 402 -11.79 11.29 14.19
CA MET A 402 -10.99 10.09 14.39
C MET A 402 -11.56 8.90 13.63
N GLN A 403 -10.76 8.23 12.81
CA GLN A 403 -11.17 6.96 12.19
C GLN A 403 -11.51 5.92 13.26
N ILE A 404 -12.37 4.96 12.96
CA ILE A 404 -12.67 3.83 13.86
C ILE A 404 -12.08 2.55 13.30
N TRP A 405 -11.53 1.70 14.16
CA TRP A 405 -11.02 0.38 13.78
C TRP A 405 -12.14 -0.65 13.75
N ARG A 406 -12.03 -1.60 12.82
CA ARG A 406 -13.10 -2.53 12.44
C ARG A 406 -13.63 -3.38 13.58
N GLN A 407 -12.79 -3.73 14.54
CA GLN A 407 -13.16 -4.56 15.69
C GLN A 407 -14.27 -3.90 16.53
N VAL A 408 -14.40 -2.57 16.51
CA VAL A 408 -15.50 -1.86 17.18
C VAL A 408 -16.86 -2.14 16.51
N ASN A 409 -16.86 -2.52 15.23
CA ASN A 409 -18.06 -2.81 14.43
C ASN A 409 -19.02 -1.62 14.23
N LEU A 410 -18.52 -0.39 14.32
CA LEU A 410 -19.36 0.81 14.18
C LEU A 410 -19.89 1.00 12.75
N GLY A 411 -19.07 0.73 11.72
CA GLY A 411 -19.47 0.87 10.32
C GLY A 411 -20.63 -0.04 9.92
N PRO A 412 -20.56 -1.36 10.18
CA PRO A 412 -21.70 -2.26 9.95
C PRO A 412 -22.94 -1.86 10.77
N ALA A 413 -22.78 -1.47 12.03
CA ALA A 413 -23.91 -1.00 12.85
C ALA A 413 -24.58 0.26 12.25
N ALA A 414 -23.79 1.24 11.81
CA ALA A 414 -24.28 2.44 11.15
C ALA A 414 -24.98 2.14 9.83
N ALA A 415 -24.48 1.17 9.05
CA ALA A 415 -25.12 0.71 7.83
C ALA A 415 -26.49 0.07 8.08
N VAL A 416 -26.60 -0.80 9.10
CA VAL A 416 -27.88 -1.40 9.51
C VAL A 416 -28.86 -0.32 9.96
N GLN A 417 -28.40 0.62 10.80
CA GLN A 417 -29.23 1.73 11.29
C GLN A 417 -29.70 2.66 10.15
N ALA A 418 -28.91 2.83 9.09
CA ALA A 418 -29.27 3.58 7.89
C ALA A 418 -30.17 2.81 6.92
N GLY A 419 -30.51 1.55 7.19
CA GLY A 419 -31.33 0.70 6.32
C GLY A 419 -30.62 0.30 5.01
N TRP A 420 -29.29 0.25 5.00
CA TRP A 420 -28.53 -0.07 3.80
C TRP A 420 -28.66 -1.55 3.42
N ALA A 421 -29.08 -1.81 2.18
CA ALA A 421 -29.07 -3.14 1.62
C ALA A 421 -27.65 -3.74 1.69
N GLY A 422 -27.55 -4.99 2.15
CA GLY A 422 -26.30 -5.75 2.26
C GLY A 422 -25.55 -5.58 3.59
N ALA A 423 -26.04 -4.74 4.50
CA ALA A 423 -25.41 -4.47 5.79
C ALA A 423 -25.36 -5.69 6.74
N ASP A 424 -26.28 -6.65 6.57
CA ASP A 424 -26.48 -7.82 7.43
C ASP A 424 -25.94 -9.13 6.84
N ASN A 425 -25.55 -9.14 5.56
CA ASN A 425 -25.22 -10.36 4.83
C ASN A 425 -23.81 -10.35 4.18
N GLY A 426 -22.98 -9.36 4.52
CA GLY A 426 -21.59 -9.27 4.06
C GLY A 426 -21.41 -8.81 2.60
N THR A 427 -22.47 -8.33 1.95
CA THR A 427 -22.41 -7.73 0.59
C THR A 427 -22.20 -6.22 0.61
N LEU A 428 -21.75 -5.68 1.75
CA LEU A 428 -21.42 -4.28 1.94
C LEU A 428 -20.14 -4.16 2.76
N LEU A 429 -19.22 -3.34 2.30
CA LEU A 429 -18.01 -2.97 3.04
C LEU A 429 -18.09 -1.52 3.46
N THR A 430 -17.72 -1.25 4.72
CA THR A 430 -17.86 0.08 5.33
C THR A 430 -16.59 0.51 6.06
N GLU A 431 -16.40 1.81 6.14
CA GLU A 431 -15.40 2.46 7.00
C GLU A 431 -16.03 3.70 7.64
N SER A 432 -15.60 4.04 8.86
CA SER A 432 -16.25 5.08 9.68
C SER A 432 -15.26 5.99 10.38
N VAL A 433 -15.71 7.22 10.62
CA VAL A 433 -15.07 8.24 11.46
C VAL A 433 -16.07 8.68 12.52
N ILE A 434 -15.60 8.97 13.72
CA ILE A 434 -16.37 9.74 14.71
C ILE A 434 -15.84 11.18 14.76
N CYS A 435 -16.72 12.15 14.96
CA CYS A 435 -16.33 13.56 14.99
C CYS A 435 -17.22 14.43 15.87
N ARG A 436 -16.72 15.64 16.14
CA ARG A 436 -17.42 16.74 16.83
C ARG A 436 -17.94 17.82 15.87
N ALA A 437 -17.92 17.53 14.56
CA ALA A 437 -18.42 18.48 13.58
C ALA A 437 -19.96 18.55 13.68
N PRO A 438 -20.56 19.74 13.70
CA PRO A 438 -22.02 19.92 13.79
C PRO A 438 -22.66 19.61 12.43
N LEU A 439 -22.87 18.33 12.15
CA LEU A 439 -23.41 17.85 10.88
C LEU A 439 -24.83 17.35 11.09
N PRO A 440 -25.78 17.68 10.19
CA PRO A 440 -27.12 17.13 10.28
C PRO A 440 -27.10 15.62 9.98
N GLU A 441 -27.97 14.90 10.66
CA GLU A 441 -28.23 13.49 10.36
C GLU A 441 -28.79 13.36 8.94
N GLN A 442 -28.20 12.46 8.15
CA GLN A 442 -28.58 12.25 6.76
C GLN A 442 -27.99 10.97 6.20
N THR A 443 -28.65 10.42 5.18
CA THR A 443 -28.18 9.28 4.40
C THR A 443 -28.33 9.63 2.94
N LEU A 444 -27.25 9.49 2.18
CA LEU A 444 -27.17 9.89 0.77
C LEU A 444 -26.53 8.77 -0.05
N ASP A 445 -27.06 8.57 -1.26
CA ASP A 445 -26.35 7.82 -2.31
C ASP A 445 -25.31 8.73 -2.97
N ILE A 446 -24.22 8.12 -3.44
CA ILE A 446 -23.11 8.82 -4.08
C ILE A 446 -23.02 8.38 -5.53
N SER A 447 -23.04 9.34 -6.44
CA SER A 447 -22.88 9.08 -7.87
C SER A 447 -21.47 8.56 -8.20
N GLY A 448 -21.39 7.50 -9.00
CA GLY A 448 -20.15 6.96 -9.54
C GLY A 448 -19.48 7.87 -10.58
N PRO A 449 -18.22 7.60 -10.95
CA PRO A 449 -17.45 8.40 -11.91
C PRO A 449 -17.98 8.33 -13.36
N PHE A 450 -18.85 7.36 -13.66
CA PHE A 450 -19.39 7.09 -14.99
C PHE A 450 -20.90 7.29 -15.07
N ASP A 451 -21.55 7.74 -14.00
CA ASP A 451 -22.98 7.97 -13.96
C ASP A 451 -23.40 8.95 -15.08
N GLY A 452 -24.51 8.62 -15.75
CA GLY A 452 -25.02 9.36 -16.90
C GLY A 452 -24.36 9.03 -18.25
N LEU A 453 -23.36 8.14 -18.30
CA LEU A 453 -22.80 7.62 -19.57
C LEU A 453 -23.58 6.40 -20.07
N ALA A 454 -23.65 6.20 -21.39
CA ALA A 454 -24.22 5.01 -22.05
C ALA A 454 -23.19 3.85 -22.15
N PRO A 455 -23.60 2.57 -22.13
CA PRO A 455 -22.69 1.43 -22.10
C PRO A 455 -21.69 1.36 -23.27
N ASP A 456 -22.12 1.81 -24.46
CA ASP A 456 -21.30 1.89 -25.68
C ASP A 456 -20.23 3.00 -25.63
N ALA A 457 -20.29 3.90 -24.65
CA ALA A 457 -19.29 4.95 -24.41
C ALA A 457 -17.98 4.41 -23.77
N LEU A 458 -17.86 3.10 -23.54
CA LEU A 458 -16.72 2.45 -22.90
C LEU A 458 -15.38 2.81 -23.57
N THR A 459 -15.32 2.82 -24.90
CA THR A 459 -14.08 2.97 -25.66
C THR A 459 -13.70 4.43 -25.93
N THR A 460 -14.67 5.35 -25.97
CA THR A 460 -14.46 6.76 -26.31
C THR A 460 -14.36 7.67 -25.09
N THR A 461 -15.22 7.49 -24.08
CA THR A 461 -15.33 8.42 -22.94
C THR A 461 -14.83 7.82 -21.63
N VAL A 462 -15.14 6.55 -21.36
CA VAL A 462 -14.82 5.91 -20.07
C VAL A 462 -13.30 5.76 -19.90
N ARG A 463 -12.58 5.31 -20.94
CA ARG A 463 -11.10 5.25 -20.92
C ARG A 463 -10.47 6.60 -20.57
N GLY A 464 -10.98 7.70 -21.14
CA GLY A 464 -10.47 9.05 -20.88
C GLY A 464 -10.65 9.54 -19.44
N ARG A 465 -11.59 8.94 -18.69
CA ARG A 465 -11.83 9.24 -17.27
C ARG A 465 -11.00 8.36 -16.32
N LEU A 466 -10.34 7.32 -16.82
CA LEU A 466 -9.48 6.41 -16.05
C LEU A 466 -8.00 6.82 -16.17
N GLY A 467 -7.62 7.98 -15.61
CA GLY A 467 -6.26 8.51 -15.74
C GLY A 467 -5.12 7.64 -15.17
N HIS A 468 -5.46 6.59 -14.41
CA HIS A 468 -4.53 5.61 -13.85
C HIS A 468 -4.46 4.28 -14.64
N VAL A 469 -5.19 4.17 -15.75
CA VAL A 469 -5.24 3.00 -16.63
C VAL A 469 -4.59 3.33 -17.98
N ASP A 470 -3.74 2.43 -18.48
CA ASP A 470 -3.06 2.64 -19.77
C ASP A 470 -3.77 1.92 -20.93
N LEU A 471 -4.27 0.71 -20.67
CA LEU A 471 -4.91 -0.15 -21.67
C LEU A 471 -6.28 -0.63 -21.20
N LEU A 472 -7.23 -0.66 -22.12
CA LEU A 472 -8.56 -1.24 -21.92
C LEU A 472 -8.92 -2.01 -23.19
N GLY A 473 -9.42 -3.23 -23.01
CA GLY A 473 -9.78 -4.12 -24.09
C GLY A 473 -11.00 -4.94 -23.74
N VAL A 474 -11.74 -5.38 -24.75
CA VAL A 474 -12.98 -6.14 -24.62
C VAL A 474 -12.89 -7.40 -25.47
N ALA A 475 -13.17 -8.55 -24.88
CA ALA A 475 -13.36 -9.82 -25.59
C ALA A 475 -14.83 -10.23 -25.56
N ASP A 476 -15.28 -10.84 -26.66
CA ASP A 476 -16.52 -11.58 -26.70
C ASP A 476 -16.31 -12.96 -26.05
N LEU A 477 -17.03 -13.26 -24.96
CA LEU A 477 -16.87 -14.52 -24.25
C LEU A 477 -17.27 -15.74 -25.08
N GLU A 478 -18.17 -15.56 -26.06
CA GLU A 478 -18.59 -16.66 -26.95
C GLU A 478 -17.42 -17.14 -27.82
N THR A 479 -16.49 -16.25 -28.13
CA THR A 479 -15.30 -16.53 -28.96
C THR A 479 -14.11 -17.08 -28.16
N LEU A 480 -14.23 -17.17 -26.84
CA LEU A 480 -13.20 -17.70 -25.94
C LEU A 480 -13.32 -19.22 -25.80
N ASP A 481 -12.79 -19.95 -26.79
CA ASP A 481 -12.87 -21.42 -26.89
C ASP A 481 -11.69 -22.18 -26.24
N SER A 482 -10.86 -21.52 -25.43
CA SER A 482 -9.91 -22.26 -24.60
C SER A 482 -10.63 -23.05 -23.50
N PRO A 483 -10.03 -24.11 -22.93
CA PRO A 483 -10.60 -24.81 -21.76
C PRO A 483 -10.98 -23.85 -20.64
N GLU A 484 -10.15 -22.86 -20.36
CA GLU A 484 -10.37 -21.84 -19.32
C GLU A 484 -11.50 -20.89 -19.71
N GLY A 485 -11.61 -20.50 -20.99
CA GLY A 485 -12.72 -19.70 -21.49
C GLY A 485 -14.07 -20.42 -21.39
N ARG A 486 -14.10 -21.73 -21.69
CA ARG A 486 -15.30 -22.57 -21.47
C ARG A 486 -15.63 -22.69 -19.98
N ALA A 487 -14.64 -22.92 -19.12
CA ALA A 487 -14.84 -22.99 -17.68
C ALA A 487 -15.39 -21.66 -17.13
N LEU A 488 -14.89 -20.53 -17.63
CA LEU A 488 -15.38 -19.20 -17.23
C LEU A 488 -16.84 -18.97 -17.61
N ARG A 489 -17.24 -19.40 -18.81
CA ARG A 489 -18.65 -19.39 -19.26
C ARG A 489 -19.54 -20.29 -18.41
N GLN A 490 -19.04 -21.38 -17.86
CA GLN A 490 -19.81 -22.23 -16.94
C GLN A 490 -19.95 -21.60 -15.55
N LEU A 491 -18.91 -20.91 -15.08
CA LEU A 491 -18.90 -20.25 -13.76
C LEU A 491 -19.78 -18.98 -13.72
N VAL A 492 -19.93 -18.28 -14.86
CA VAL A 492 -20.78 -17.08 -15.00
C VAL A 492 -21.56 -17.13 -16.34
N PRO A 493 -22.63 -17.94 -16.45
CA PRO A 493 -23.30 -18.26 -17.73
C PRO A 493 -24.03 -17.09 -18.39
N ASP A 494 -24.39 -16.09 -17.62
CA ASP A 494 -25.03 -14.85 -18.05
C ASP A 494 -24.02 -13.82 -18.59
N ALA A 495 -22.71 -14.02 -18.39
CA ALA A 495 -21.70 -13.14 -18.96
C ALA A 495 -21.63 -13.26 -20.50
N ARG A 496 -21.44 -12.12 -21.18
CA ARG A 496 -21.31 -11.99 -22.64
C ARG A 496 -20.00 -11.32 -23.04
N SER A 497 -19.50 -10.40 -22.22
CA SER A 497 -18.24 -9.71 -22.49
C SER A 497 -17.28 -9.83 -21.32
N LEU A 498 -15.99 -9.88 -21.66
CA LEU A 498 -14.88 -9.76 -20.73
C LEU A 498 -14.13 -8.45 -21.03
N ILE A 499 -14.04 -7.56 -20.05
CA ILE A 499 -13.24 -6.35 -20.12
C ILE A 499 -11.91 -6.61 -19.41
N ALA A 500 -10.78 -6.33 -20.05
CA ALA A 500 -9.46 -6.34 -19.45
C ALA A 500 -8.94 -4.91 -19.29
N ILE A 501 -8.43 -4.59 -18.11
CA ILE A 501 -7.96 -3.25 -17.72
C ILE A 501 -6.53 -3.39 -17.26
N ALA A 502 -5.58 -2.68 -17.89
CA ALA A 502 -4.17 -2.80 -17.56
C ALA A 502 -3.49 -1.43 -17.37
N ALA A 503 -2.45 -1.42 -16.52
CA ALA A 503 -1.57 -0.29 -16.32
C ALA A 503 -0.10 -0.73 -16.31
N GLU A 504 0.77 0.14 -16.82
CA GLU A 504 2.21 -0.05 -16.96
C GLU A 504 2.91 -0.08 -15.58
N LEU A 505 3.89 -0.98 -15.45
CA LEU A 505 4.94 -0.88 -14.44
C LEU A 505 6.09 0.00 -14.94
N PRO A 506 6.51 1.03 -14.18
CA PRO A 506 7.63 1.89 -14.55
C PRO A 506 8.86 1.12 -15.01
N LYS A 507 9.24 1.28 -16.28
CA LYS A 507 10.35 0.53 -16.91
C LYS A 507 11.62 0.53 -16.08
N ARG A 508 12.07 1.70 -15.62
CA ARG A 508 13.32 1.82 -14.87
C ARG A 508 13.27 1.09 -13.52
N VAL A 509 12.11 1.05 -12.86
CA VAL A 509 11.94 0.28 -11.61
C VAL A 509 12.16 -1.21 -11.89
N VAL A 510 11.61 -1.72 -12.99
CA VAL A 510 11.81 -3.11 -13.41
C VAL A 510 13.28 -3.39 -13.74
N GLU A 511 13.95 -2.52 -14.48
CA GLU A 511 15.36 -2.69 -14.86
C GLU A 511 16.31 -2.74 -13.66
N LEU A 512 16.07 -1.90 -12.66
CA LEU A 512 16.93 -1.75 -11.49
C LEU A 512 16.66 -2.79 -10.39
N ALA A 513 15.49 -3.43 -10.40
CA ALA A 513 15.10 -4.42 -9.41
C ALA A 513 16.13 -5.55 -9.27
N GLY A 514 16.75 -5.68 -8.09
CA GLY A 514 17.77 -6.69 -7.81
C GLY A 514 19.02 -6.61 -8.70
N LYS A 515 19.31 -5.46 -9.30
CA LYS A 515 20.53 -5.20 -10.10
C LYS A 515 21.29 -3.95 -9.66
N GLN A 516 20.66 -3.12 -8.84
CA GLN A 516 21.23 -1.87 -8.39
C GLN A 516 22.04 -2.04 -7.10
N GLU A 517 22.97 -1.12 -6.85
CA GLU A 517 23.71 -0.96 -5.60
C GLU A 517 22.76 -0.98 -4.39
N ALA A 518 21.84 -0.02 -4.28
CA ALA A 518 20.77 -0.11 -3.31
C ALA A 518 19.68 -1.08 -3.78
N GLU A 519 19.06 -1.74 -2.81
CA GLU A 519 17.93 -2.63 -3.05
C GLU A 519 16.76 -1.85 -3.69
N CYS A 520 16.30 -2.33 -4.85
CA CYS A 520 15.17 -1.76 -5.61
C CYS A 520 14.04 -2.77 -5.86
N GLY A 521 14.15 -3.98 -5.31
CA GLY A 521 13.11 -5.01 -5.36
C GLY A 521 11.85 -4.65 -4.57
N MET A 522 11.97 -3.87 -3.50
CA MET A 522 10.85 -3.34 -2.72
C MET A 522 10.07 -2.29 -3.51
N SER A 523 10.76 -1.44 -4.28
CA SER A 523 10.09 -0.56 -5.26
C SER A 523 9.37 -1.36 -6.33
N TYR A 524 9.95 -2.46 -6.81
CA TYR A 524 9.29 -3.35 -7.76
C TYR A 524 8.03 -4.00 -7.20
N GLN A 525 8.10 -4.51 -5.96
CA GLN A 525 6.93 -5.04 -5.25
C GLN A 525 5.86 -3.99 -5.07
N PHE A 526 6.27 -2.78 -4.64
CA PHE A 526 5.38 -1.65 -4.48
C PHE A 526 4.59 -1.31 -5.74
N VAL A 527 5.30 -1.01 -6.84
CA VAL A 527 4.61 -0.69 -8.10
C VAL A 527 3.77 -1.87 -8.58
N SER A 528 4.16 -3.12 -8.31
CA SER A 528 3.38 -4.29 -8.67
C SER A 528 2.03 -4.34 -7.95
N TYR A 529 1.99 -4.29 -6.61
CA TYR A 529 0.73 -4.41 -5.88
C TYR A 529 -0.14 -3.15 -6.02
N GLN A 530 0.46 -1.97 -6.09
CA GLN A 530 -0.30 -0.73 -6.20
C GLN A 530 -0.90 -0.56 -7.60
N THR A 531 -0.20 -1.00 -8.66
CA THR A 531 -0.79 -1.02 -10.02
C THR A 531 -1.96 -2.00 -10.11
N ILE A 532 -1.87 -3.17 -9.45
CA ILE A 532 -3.01 -4.09 -9.36
C ILE A 532 -4.21 -3.40 -8.68
N ARG A 533 -3.99 -2.72 -7.54
CA ARG A 533 -5.05 -1.96 -6.84
C ARG A 533 -5.72 -0.94 -7.75
N GLU A 534 -4.95 -0.10 -8.44
CA GLU A 534 -5.49 0.93 -9.35
C GLU A 534 -6.33 0.29 -10.48
N THR A 535 -5.83 -0.78 -11.13
CA THR A 535 -6.61 -1.46 -12.17
C THR A 535 -7.86 -2.15 -11.63
N PHE A 536 -7.82 -2.68 -10.40
CA PHE A 536 -8.98 -3.32 -9.77
C PHE A 536 -10.01 -2.28 -9.33
N TRP A 537 -9.58 -1.12 -8.80
CA TRP A 537 -10.48 -0.01 -8.48
C TRP A 537 -11.19 0.53 -9.71
N ALA A 538 -10.50 0.62 -10.86
CA ALA A 538 -11.14 0.89 -12.14
C ALA A 538 -12.18 -0.18 -12.51
N ALA A 539 -11.83 -1.46 -12.36
CA ALA A 539 -12.73 -2.58 -12.61
C ALA A 539 -14.01 -2.50 -11.75
N GLN A 540 -13.86 -2.13 -10.48
CA GLN A 540 -14.99 -1.94 -9.57
C GLN A 540 -15.89 -0.79 -10.01
N ASP A 541 -15.32 0.36 -10.37
CA ASP A 541 -16.10 1.52 -10.81
C ASP A 541 -16.84 1.22 -12.12
N LEU A 542 -16.21 0.50 -13.04
CA LEU A 542 -16.84 0.00 -14.27
C LEU A 542 -17.96 -0.99 -13.97
N ALA A 543 -17.74 -1.94 -13.06
CA ALA A 543 -18.74 -2.94 -12.70
C ALA A 543 -19.96 -2.30 -12.01
N THR A 544 -19.74 -1.35 -11.10
CA THR A 544 -20.83 -0.58 -10.46
C THR A 544 -21.64 0.17 -11.51
N TRP A 545 -20.99 0.84 -12.46
CA TRP A 545 -21.66 1.56 -13.54
C TRP A 545 -22.49 0.66 -14.47
N LEU A 546 -21.94 -0.48 -14.92
CA LEU A 546 -22.68 -1.45 -15.72
C LEU A 546 -23.87 -2.05 -14.95
N THR A 547 -23.71 -2.26 -13.66
CA THR A 547 -24.79 -2.74 -12.77
C THR A 547 -25.92 -1.72 -12.67
N ALA A 548 -25.59 -0.43 -12.56
CA ALA A 548 -26.58 0.65 -12.56
C ALA A 548 -27.39 0.73 -13.86
N GLN A 549 -26.87 0.16 -14.95
CA GLN A 549 -27.56 0.04 -16.25
C GLN A 549 -28.35 -1.27 -16.42
N GLY A 550 -28.43 -2.10 -15.38
CA GLY A 550 -29.19 -3.37 -15.41
C GLY A 550 -28.39 -4.58 -15.91
N HIS A 551 -27.07 -4.47 -16.08
CA HIS A 551 -26.22 -5.60 -16.44
C HIS A 551 -25.59 -6.25 -15.21
N THR A 552 -25.49 -7.59 -15.17
CA THR A 552 -24.59 -8.25 -14.24
C THR A 552 -23.16 -7.80 -14.56
N ALA A 553 -22.38 -7.36 -13.58
CA ALA A 553 -20.97 -7.02 -13.76
C ALA A 553 -20.15 -7.38 -12.52
N ILE A 554 -19.05 -8.12 -12.71
CA ILE A 554 -18.25 -8.70 -11.64
C ILE A 554 -16.78 -8.29 -11.84
N PRO A 555 -16.20 -7.45 -10.95
CA PRO A 555 -14.78 -7.10 -11.01
C PRO A 555 -13.94 -8.24 -10.46
N LEU A 556 -12.93 -8.69 -11.21
CA LEU A 556 -12.11 -9.86 -10.86
C LEU A 556 -10.62 -9.54 -11.08
N ASN A 557 -9.75 -10.16 -10.29
CA ASN A 557 -8.30 -10.14 -10.55
C ASN A 557 -7.74 -11.54 -10.85
N ASN A 558 -8.49 -12.60 -10.52
CA ASN A 558 -8.14 -13.98 -10.85
C ASN A 558 -9.30 -14.68 -11.59
N LEU A 559 -9.11 -14.98 -12.87
CA LEU A 559 -10.06 -15.73 -13.70
C LEU A 559 -9.78 -17.24 -13.70
N VAL A 560 -8.66 -17.67 -13.12
CA VAL A 560 -8.23 -19.08 -13.03
C VAL A 560 -8.11 -19.47 -11.57
N PRO A 561 -9.19 -20.00 -10.95
CA PRO A 561 -9.26 -20.22 -9.50
C PRO A 561 -8.10 -21.04 -8.93
N ASP A 562 -7.67 -22.06 -9.67
CA ASP A 562 -6.61 -22.99 -9.24
C ASP A 562 -5.19 -22.46 -9.54
N SER A 563 -5.06 -21.24 -10.06
CA SER A 563 -3.75 -20.64 -10.32
C SER A 563 -3.04 -20.25 -9.02
N VAL A 564 -1.75 -20.55 -8.96
CA VAL A 564 -0.94 -20.30 -7.76
C VAL A 564 -0.58 -18.82 -7.67
N SER A 565 -1.20 -18.11 -6.74
CA SER A 565 -0.91 -16.70 -6.49
C SER A 565 0.47 -16.50 -5.84
N GLY A 566 1.07 -15.35 -6.08
CA GLY A 566 2.24 -14.91 -5.31
C GLY A 566 1.83 -14.06 -4.12
N THR A 567 2.79 -13.72 -3.26
CA THR A 567 2.55 -12.91 -2.05
C THR A 567 2.89 -11.45 -2.29
N ALA A 568 1.99 -10.54 -1.90
CA ALA A 568 2.28 -9.12 -1.97
C ALA A 568 1.98 -8.45 -0.62
N PRO A 569 2.89 -7.57 -0.15
CA PRO A 569 2.64 -6.74 1.04
C PRO A 569 1.30 -6.00 0.92
N TYR A 570 0.53 -5.95 2.01
CA TYR A 570 -0.72 -5.18 2.15
C TYR A 570 -1.92 -5.53 1.27
N VAL A 571 -1.78 -6.37 0.24
CA VAL A 571 -2.90 -6.85 -0.59
C VAL A 571 -3.20 -8.33 -0.38
N GLY A 572 -2.29 -9.05 0.29
CA GLY A 572 -2.41 -10.49 0.57
C GLY A 572 -1.77 -11.32 -0.53
N ALA A 573 -2.46 -11.43 -1.67
CA ALA A 573 -2.01 -12.25 -2.79
C ALA A 573 -2.18 -11.52 -4.13
N TYR A 574 -1.23 -11.71 -5.04
CA TYR A 574 -1.35 -11.29 -6.43
C TYR A 574 -1.57 -12.51 -7.35
N PRO A 575 -2.50 -12.44 -8.31
CA PRO A 575 -2.84 -13.56 -9.19
C PRO A 575 -1.62 -13.96 -10.04
N ASP A 576 -1.57 -15.22 -10.48
CA ASP A 576 -0.57 -15.64 -11.46
C ASP A 576 -0.87 -14.98 -12.81
N LEU A 577 -0.14 -13.90 -13.11
CA LEU A 577 -0.35 -13.09 -14.32
C LEU A 577 -0.17 -13.91 -15.60
N ARG A 578 0.53 -15.04 -15.57
CA ARG A 578 0.64 -15.95 -16.72
C ARG A 578 -0.68 -16.65 -17.00
N ALA A 579 -1.33 -17.14 -15.94
CA ALA A 579 -2.65 -17.78 -16.05
C ALA A 579 -3.71 -16.76 -16.49
N GLN A 580 -3.53 -15.49 -16.15
CA GLN A 580 -4.43 -14.42 -16.56
C GLN A 580 -4.15 -13.87 -17.97
N ALA A 581 -2.94 -14.07 -18.51
CA ALA A 581 -2.50 -13.47 -19.77
C ALA A 581 -3.34 -13.85 -21.00
N PRO A 582 -3.83 -15.11 -21.17
CA PRO A 582 -4.69 -15.49 -22.29
C PRO A 582 -5.96 -14.65 -22.40
N PHE A 583 -6.57 -14.31 -21.27
CA PHE A 583 -7.78 -13.49 -21.21
C PHE A 583 -7.51 -12.04 -21.64
N ALA A 584 -6.39 -11.47 -21.18
CA ALA A 584 -5.97 -10.14 -21.61
C ALA A 584 -5.57 -10.08 -23.10
N ALA A 585 -4.94 -11.15 -23.61
CA ALA A 585 -4.65 -11.27 -25.05
C ALA A 585 -5.94 -11.36 -25.88
N ALA A 586 -6.92 -12.14 -25.41
CA ALA A 586 -8.23 -12.26 -26.05
C ALA A 586 -9.00 -10.92 -26.09
N ALA A 587 -8.84 -10.10 -25.05
CA ALA A 587 -9.38 -8.75 -25.00
C ALA A 587 -8.65 -7.75 -25.93
N GLY A 588 -7.73 -8.25 -26.75
CA GLY A 588 -7.02 -7.46 -27.76
C GLY A 588 -5.84 -6.66 -27.23
N LEU A 589 -5.42 -6.84 -25.98
CA LEU A 589 -4.34 -6.03 -25.39
C LEU A 589 -2.96 -6.34 -25.99
N GLY A 590 -2.73 -7.55 -26.47
CA GLY A 590 -1.41 -7.98 -26.93
C GLY A 590 -1.34 -9.45 -27.32
N ALA A 591 -0.16 -10.07 -27.15
CA ALA A 591 0.10 -11.46 -27.51
C ALA A 591 0.83 -12.21 -26.39
N ILE A 592 0.78 -13.54 -26.37
CA ILE A 592 1.51 -14.34 -25.38
C ILE A 592 2.99 -14.49 -25.78
N GLY A 593 3.91 -14.18 -24.87
CA GLY A 593 5.35 -14.36 -25.06
C GLY A 593 5.82 -15.77 -24.75
N HIS A 594 7.06 -16.14 -25.12
CA HIS A 594 7.61 -17.46 -24.81
C HIS A 594 7.66 -17.79 -23.30
N ASN A 595 7.67 -16.77 -22.44
CA ASN A 595 7.58 -16.92 -20.98
C ASN A 595 6.14 -17.12 -20.48
N GLY A 596 5.13 -17.15 -21.35
CA GLY A 596 3.71 -17.27 -20.98
C GLY A 596 3.09 -15.98 -20.44
N MET A 597 3.79 -14.85 -20.43
CA MET A 597 3.21 -13.56 -20.04
C MET A 597 2.59 -12.85 -21.23
N LEU A 598 1.64 -11.95 -20.94
CA LEU A 598 1.11 -11.02 -21.92
C LEU A 598 2.23 -10.07 -22.36
N LEU A 599 2.41 -9.90 -23.65
CA LEU A 599 3.26 -8.89 -24.26
C LEU A 599 2.36 -7.86 -24.94
N THR A 600 2.47 -6.61 -24.53
CA THR A 600 1.83 -5.47 -25.18
C THR A 600 2.86 -4.77 -26.08
N PRO A 601 2.45 -4.14 -27.19
CA PRO A 601 3.38 -3.38 -28.04
C PRO A 601 4.11 -2.28 -27.29
N GLU A 602 3.41 -1.57 -26.40
CA GLU A 602 3.94 -0.46 -25.61
C GLU A 602 4.88 -0.94 -24.51
N PHE A 603 4.43 -1.86 -23.66
CA PHE A 603 5.10 -2.13 -22.39
C PHE A 603 5.76 -3.52 -22.33
N GLY A 604 5.60 -4.33 -23.37
CA GLY A 604 6.07 -5.71 -23.35
C GLY A 604 5.34 -6.45 -22.23
N PRO A 605 6.03 -7.11 -21.27
CA PRO A 605 5.39 -7.74 -20.11
C PRO A 605 5.20 -6.81 -18.90
N ARG A 606 5.58 -5.53 -18.97
CA ARG A 606 5.60 -4.59 -17.84
C ARG A 606 4.22 -4.00 -17.54
N GLN A 607 3.26 -4.85 -17.19
CA GLN A 607 1.93 -4.40 -16.79
C GLN A 607 1.30 -5.29 -15.73
N ARG A 608 0.30 -4.73 -15.05
CA ARG A 608 -0.64 -5.44 -14.19
C ARG A 608 -2.05 -5.18 -14.69
N PHE A 609 -2.96 -6.11 -14.42
CA PHE A 609 -4.30 -6.01 -14.96
C PHE A 609 -5.34 -6.67 -14.06
N ALA A 610 -6.56 -6.18 -14.21
CA ALA A 610 -7.79 -6.69 -13.63
C ALA A 610 -8.85 -6.83 -14.73
N PHE A 611 -9.99 -7.42 -14.38
CA PHE A 611 -11.03 -7.79 -15.32
C PHE A 611 -12.42 -7.38 -14.83
N VAL A 612 -13.36 -7.24 -15.77
CA VAL A 612 -14.79 -7.22 -15.48
C VAL A 612 -15.47 -8.25 -16.37
N LEU A 613 -16.18 -9.21 -15.77
CA LEU A 613 -17.13 -10.06 -16.50
C LEU A 613 -18.51 -9.42 -16.46
N THR A 614 -19.18 -9.31 -17.60
CA THR A 614 -20.49 -8.67 -17.65
C THR A 614 -21.46 -9.31 -18.63
N SER A 615 -22.75 -9.25 -18.32
CA SER A 615 -23.82 -9.64 -19.24
C SER A 615 -24.06 -8.63 -20.36
N ALA A 616 -23.50 -7.42 -20.26
CA ALA A 616 -23.53 -6.45 -21.36
C ALA A 616 -22.82 -7.03 -22.59
N LYS A 617 -23.45 -6.99 -23.77
CA LYS A 617 -22.80 -7.32 -25.04
C LYS A 617 -22.10 -6.05 -25.53
N LEU A 618 -20.77 -6.07 -25.48
CA LEU A 618 -19.93 -4.92 -25.81
C LEU A 618 -19.14 -5.22 -27.09
N PRO A 619 -18.83 -4.20 -27.92
CA PRO A 619 -18.01 -4.39 -29.11
C PRO A 619 -16.61 -4.92 -28.74
N ALA A 620 -16.21 -6.03 -29.36
CA ALA A 620 -14.89 -6.61 -29.15
C ALA A 620 -13.78 -5.67 -29.65
N THR A 621 -12.70 -5.59 -28.88
CA THR A 621 -11.52 -4.82 -29.25
C THR A 621 -10.71 -5.59 -30.31
N PRO A 622 -10.28 -4.94 -31.41
CA PRO A 622 -9.45 -5.59 -32.41
C PRO A 622 -8.18 -6.20 -31.81
N SER A 623 -7.85 -7.43 -32.21
CA SER A 623 -6.68 -8.11 -31.70
C SER A 623 -5.38 -7.41 -32.10
N ARG A 624 -4.52 -7.15 -31.11
CA ARG A 624 -3.16 -6.62 -31.30
C ARG A 624 -2.09 -7.71 -31.29
N ALA A 625 -2.47 -8.99 -31.37
CA ALA A 625 -1.54 -10.11 -31.26
C ALA A 625 -0.40 -10.10 -32.31
N ASN A 626 -0.68 -9.56 -33.50
CA ASN A 626 0.31 -9.43 -34.57
C ASN A 626 1.28 -8.27 -34.41
N ALA A 627 0.96 -7.28 -33.57
CA ALA A 627 1.79 -6.10 -33.33
C ALA A 627 3.01 -6.40 -32.45
N VAL A 628 3.06 -7.57 -31.81
CA VAL A 628 4.16 -7.95 -30.91
C VAL A 628 4.51 -9.43 -31.06
N LYS A 629 5.77 -9.69 -31.42
CA LYS A 629 6.30 -11.05 -31.57
C LYS A 629 7.64 -11.18 -30.88
N CYS A 630 7.85 -12.29 -30.18
CA CYS A 630 9.16 -12.66 -29.69
C CYS A 630 10.16 -12.68 -30.87
N PRO A 631 11.34 -12.05 -30.74
CA PRO A 631 12.37 -12.14 -31.76
C PRO A 631 12.73 -13.61 -32.03
N LYS A 632 13.03 -13.93 -33.29
CA LYS A 632 13.41 -15.29 -33.70
C LYS A 632 14.59 -15.77 -32.85
N GLY A 633 14.45 -16.94 -32.22
CA GLY A 633 15.48 -17.55 -31.38
C GLY A 633 15.69 -16.90 -30.01
N CYS A 634 14.82 -15.99 -29.56
CA CYS A 634 14.98 -15.32 -28.27
C CYS A 634 14.76 -16.26 -27.08
N THR A 635 15.79 -16.46 -26.26
CA THR A 635 15.76 -17.29 -25.03
C THR A 635 15.94 -16.49 -23.74
N ARG A 636 16.05 -15.15 -23.82
CA ARG A 636 16.43 -14.28 -22.69
C ARG A 636 15.62 -14.52 -21.40
N CYS A 637 14.33 -14.79 -21.53
CA CYS A 637 13.47 -15.06 -20.38
C CYS A 637 13.76 -16.40 -19.70
N ALA A 638 14.16 -17.42 -20.46
CA ALA A 638 14.57 -18.72 -19.94
C ALA A 638 15.97 -18.65 -19.34
N ASP A 639 16.92 -18.01 -20.04
CA ASP A 639 18.31 -17.87 -19.58
C ASP A 639 18.41 -17.03 -18.29
N ALA A 640 17.47 -16.11 -18.05
CA ALA A 640 17.42 -15.31 -16.83
C ALA A 640 16.70 -15.98 -15.65
N CYS A 641 16.13 -17.17 -15.82
CA CYS A 641 15.37 -17.84 -14.77
C CYS A 641 16.34 -18.45 -13.74
N PRO A 642 16.33 -18.01 -12.46
CA PRO A 642 17.32 -18.46 -11.47
C PRO A 642 17.18 -19.95 -11.11
N VAL A 643 16.04 -20.55 -11.45
CA VAL A 643 15.69 -21.95 -11.16
C VAL A 643 15.50 -22.78 -12.42
N ASN A 644 15.92 -22.27 -13.60
CA ASN A 644 15.80 -22.98 -14.88
C ASN A 644 14.40 -23.60 -15.12
N ALA A 645 13.35 -22.86 -14.74
CA ALA A 645 11.98 -23.35 -14.82
C ALA A 645 11.43 -23.35 -16.26
N LEU A 646 12.08 -22.65 -17.19
CA LEU A 646 11.67 -22.55 -18.59
C LEU A 646 12.58 -23.40 -19.46
N ASP A 647 11.99 -24.37 -20.15
CA ASP A 647 12.69 -25.24 -21.09
C ASP A 647 12.74 -24.60 -22.48
N LYS A 648 13.94 -24.20 -22.91
CA LYS A 648 14.14 -23.56 -24.23
C LYS A 648 14.13 -24.54 -25.41
N THR A 649 14.12 -25.85 -25.14
CA THR A 649 14.12 -26.90 -26.17
C THR A 649 12.75 -27.50 -26.40
N ARG A 650 11.84 -27.37 -25.43
CA ARG A 650 10.47 -27.87 -25.52
C ARG A 650 9.47 -26.71 -25.49
N THR A 651 8.51 -26.77 -26.39
CA THR A 651 7.39 -25.84 -26.40
C THR A 651 6.11 -26.49 -25.90
N ALA A 652 5.29 -25.71 -25.22
CA ALA A 652 3.91 -26.03 -24.90
C ALA A 652 2.99 -25.05 -25.64
N ASP A 653 1.76 -25.48 -25.92
CA ASP A 653 0.73 -24.59 -26.46
C ASP A 653 0.08 -23.81 -25.33
N ALA A 654 0.22 -22.49 -25.35
CA ALA A 654 -0.58 -21.60 -24.52
C ALA A 654 -1.74 -21.04 -25.33
N ALA A 655 -2.92 -20.99 -24.74
CA ALA A 655 -4.04 -20.26 -25.33
C ALA A 655 -3.66 -18.78 -25.53
N ALA A 656 -3.86 -18.26 -26.74
CA ALA A 656 -3.59 -16.87 -27.12
C ALA A 656 -4.90 -16.12 -27.40
N GLY A 657 -5.94 -16.40 -26.60
CA GLY A 657 -7.27 -15.84 -26.79
C GLY A 657 -7.91 -16.30 -28.10
N THR A 658 -8.54 -15.38 -28.82
CA THR A 658 -9.18 -15.62 -30.14
C THR A 658 -8.18 -15.83 -31.28
N ALA A 659 -6.88 -15.63 -31.03
CA ALA A 659 -5.82 -15.79 -32.02
C ALA A 659 -5.26 -17.23 -32.09
N GLY A 660 -5.90 -18.21 -31.44
CA GLY A 660 -5.50 -19.62 -31.43
C GLY A 660 -4.52 -19.97 -30.30
N THR A 661 -3.62 -20.93 -30.54
CA THR A 661 -2.55 -21.31 -29.61
C THR A 661 -1.21 -20.69 -30.00
N ARG A 662 -0.34 -20.46 -29.02
CA ARG A 662 1.01 -19.95 -29.25
C ARG A 662 2.03 -20.80 -28.51
N ALA A 663 3.10 -21.15 -29.22
CA ALA A 663 4.22 -21.89 -28.65
C ALA A 663 4.94 -21.04 -27.57
N VAL A 664 4.84 -21.50 -26.32
CA VAL A 664 5.58 -20.98 -25.16
C VAL A 664 6.61 -22.01 -24.72
N PHE A 665 7.62 -21.60 -23.94
CA PHE A 665 8.54 -22.56 -23.33
C PHE A 665 7.80 -23.43 -22.32
N ALA A 666 8.00 -24.75 -22.39
CA ALA A 666 7.47 -25.67 -21.40
C ALA A 666 8.03 -25.31 -20.02
N ARG A 667 7.17 -25.34 -18.99
CA ARG A 667 7.52 -24.87 -17.67
C ARG A 667 7.52 -25.99 -16.64
N GLN A 668 8.56 -26.00 -15.80
CA GLN A 668 8.60 -26.80 -14.59
C GLN A 668 7.92 -26.01 -13.46
N GLU A 669 6.64 -26.29 -13.21
CA GLU A 669 5.83 -25.52 -12.26
C GLU A 669 6.36 -25.56 -10.83
N VAL A 670 6.85 -26.71 -10.35
CA VAL A 670 7.48 -26.82 -9.01
C VAL A 670 8.64 -25.83 -8.88
N ARG A 671 9.55 -25.81 -9.87
CA ARG A 671 10.67 -24.86 -9.89
C ARG A 671 10.21 -23.42 -9.94
N CYS A 672 9.23 -23.12 -10.78
CA CYS A 672 8.69 -21.77 -10.89
C CYS A 672 8.03 -21.30 -9.58
N GLN A 673 7.28 -22.18 -8.89
CA GLN A 673 6.61 -21.86 -7.64
C GLN A 673 7.59 -21.70 -6.48
N TRP A 674 8.66 -22.51 -6.43
CA TRP A 674 9.75 -22.37 -5.48
C TRP A 674 10.33 -20.94 -5.45
N ALA A 675 10.55 -20.37 -6.64
CA ALA A 675 11.02 -18.99 -6.78
C ALA A 675 9.89 -17.95 -6.62
N ARG A 676 8.79 -18.09 -7.37
CA ARG A 676 7.78 -17.04 -7.51
C ARG A 676 6.83 -16.96 -6.31
N ALA A 677 6.37 -18.10 -5.80
CA ALA A 677 5.34 -18.16 -4.78
C ALA A 677 5.93 -18.25 -3.37
N LEU A 678 7.01 -19.03 -3.20
CA LEU A 678 7.63 -19.27 -1.88
C LEU A 678 8.85 -18.39 -1.60
N ALA A 679 9.45 -17.76 -2.62
CA ALA A 679 10.69 -16.99 -2.51
C ALA A 679 11.80 -17.76 -1.76
N MET A 680 12.05 -19.01 -2.19
CA MET A 680 13.00 -19.96 -1.58
C MET A 680 14.33 -20.09 -2.35
N VAL A 681 14.70 -19.06 -3.11
CA VAL A 681 15.95 -19.05 -3.88
C VAL A 681 16.97 -18.17 -3.15
N GLU A 682 18.05 -18.77 -2.67
CA GLU A 682 19.16 -18.03 -2.07
C GLU A 682 19.76 -17.03 -3.06
N GLY A 683 20.09 -15.82 -2.59
CA GLY A 683 20.66 -14.76 -3.41
C GLY A 683 19.64 -14.04 -4.30
N GLU A 684 18.38 -14.48 -4.31
CA GLU A 684 17.29 -13.87 -5.05
C GLU A 684 16.09 -13.59 -4.14
N GLY A 685 15.13 -12.83 -4.67
CA GLY A 685 13.86 -12.57 -3.98
C GLY A 685 14.04 -12.00 -2.56
N ALA A 686 13.67 -12.76 -1.53
CA ALA A 686 13.74 -12.33 -0.14
C ALA A 686 15.16 -11.97 0.31
N THR A 687 16.20 -12.64 -0.21
CA THR A 687 17.60 -12.32 0.10
C THR A 687 17.98 -10.91 -0.33
N LEU A 688 17.39 -10.40 -1.42
CA LEU A 688 17.65 -9.04 -1.90
C LEU A 688 17.22 -7.98 -0.88
N SER A 689 16.16 -8.25 -0.12
CA SER A 689 15.68 -7.36 0.94
C SER A 689 16.58 -7.39 2.17
N GLY A 690 17.36 -8.45 2.38
CA GLY A 690 18.20 -8.67 3.57
C GLY A 690 17.72 -9.81 4.47
N TRP A 691 16.77 -10.63 4.02
CA TRP A 691 16.35 -11.84 4.71
C TRP A 691 17.29 -13.02 4.42
N THR A 692 17.45 -13.91 5.38
CA THR A 692 18.13 -15.18 5.14
C THR A 692 17.16 -16.19 4.51
N VAL A 693 17.59 -16.83 3.43
CA VAL A 693 16.90 -17.96 2.80
C VAL A 693 17.90 -19.12 2.75
N PRO A 694 17.57 -20.31 3.27
CA PRO A 694 18.51 -21.43 3.26
C PRO A 694 18.76 -21.95 1.84
N PRO A 695 19.97 -22.45 1.53
CA PRO A 695 20.32 -23.01 0.22
C PRO A 695 19.73 -24.40 0.01
N LEU A 696 18.40 -24.50 0.00
CA LEU A 696 17.68 -25.75 -0.19
C LEU A 696 17.56 -26.08 -1.69
N PRO A 697 17.75 -27.36 -2.08
CA PRO A 697 17.49 -27.77 -3.46
C PRO A 697 16.01 -27.61 -3.78
N VAL A 698 15.71 -27.34 -5.05
CA VAL A 698 14.33 -27.34 -5.52
C VAL A 698 13.82 -28.79 -5.48
N PRO A 699 12.72 -29.08 -4.79
CA PRO A 699 12.19 -30.45 -4.72
C PRO A 699 11.58 -30.87 -6.06
N ASP A 700 11.40 -32.18 -6.24
CA ASP A 700 10.72 -32.73 -7.42
C ASP A 700 9.20 -32.50 -7.36
N THR A 701 8.63 -32.49 -6.15
CA THR A 701 7.23 -32.22 -5.84
C THR A 701 7.07 -31.03 -4.91
N LEU A 702 5.86 -30.46 -4.85
CA LEU A 702 5.56 -29.33 -3.98
C LEU A 702 4.18 -29.48 -3.33
N THR A 703 4.06 -30.50 -2.49
CA THR A 703 2.93 -30.73 -1.59
C THR A 703 2.83 -29.63 -0.52
N ASP A 704 1.68 -29.52 0.13
CA ASP A 704 1.49 -28.48 1.16
C ASP A 704 2.38 -28.70 2.40
N ALA A 705 2.71 -29.95 2.73
CA ALA A 705 3.68 -30.28 3.78
C ALA A 705 5.09 -29.79 3.41
N GLU A 706 5.56 -30.11 2.20
CA GLU A 706 6.88 -29.64 1.71
C GLU A 706 6.96 -28.11 1.66
N LYS A 707 5.88 -27.43 1.25
CA LYS A 707 5.81 -25.95 1.31
C LYS A 707 5.96 -25.45 2.74
N LYS A 708 5.22 -26.03 3.69
CA LYS A 708 5.24 -25.64 5.09
C LYS A 708 6.64 -25.84 5.69
N ASP A 709 7.26 -26.98 5.43
CA ASP A 709 8.59 -27.32 5.93
C ASP A 709 9.68 -26.41 5.34
N ALA A 710 9.58 -26.07 4.06
CA ALA A 710 10.46 -25.09 3.42
C ALA A 710 10.28 -23.68 4.03
N LEU A 711 9.04 -23.23 4.19
CA LEU A 711 8.74 -21.91 4.75
C LEU A 711 9.14 -21.78 6.23
N ALA A 712 9.08 -22.86 7.00
CA ALA A 712 9.51 -22.89 8.41
C ALA A 712 11.02 -22.67 8.58
N GLN A 713 11.81 -22.89 7.53
CA GLN A 713 13.27 -22.70 7.53
C GLN A 713 13.72 -21.31 7.06
N LYS A 714 12.77 -20.41 6.73
CA LYS A 714 13.10 -19.01 6.39
C LYS A 714 13.61 -18.25 7.61
N ASP A 715 14.05 -17.01 7.38
CA ASP A 715 14.63 -16.15 8.41
C ASP A 715 13.84 -16.21 9.73
N PRO A 716 14.48 -16.51 10.88
CA PRO A 716 13.79 -16.60 12.16
C PRO A 716 13.05 -15.32 12.55
N LEU A 717 13.45 -14.14 12.09
CA LEU A 717 12.66 -12.92 12.28
C LEU A 717 11.31 -13.02 11.57
N GLN A 718 11.27 -13.51 10.33
CA GLN A 718 10.02 -13.68 9.59
C GLN A 718 9.13 -14.74 10.26
N VAL A 719 9.70 -15.91 10.58
CA VAL A 719 8.97 -17.06 11.11
C VAL A 719 8.54 -16.83 12.56
N ARG A 720 9.48 -16.46 13.43
CA ARG A 720 9.25 -16.35 14.88
C ARG A 720 8.73 -14.97 15.25
N CYS A 721 9.31 -13.87 14.78
CA CYS A 721 8.91 -12.52 15.23
C CYS A 721 7.63 -12.04 14.54
N TYR A 722 7.70 -11.85 13.22
CA TYR A 722 6.57 -11.40 12.39
C TYR A 722 5.44 -12.43 12.30
N ASN A 723 5.70 -13.68 12.69
CA ASN A 723 4.76 -14.81 12.57
C ASN A 723 4.23 -14.96 11.13
N SER A 724 5.10 -14.71 10.15
CA SER A 724 4.78 -14.77 8.73
C SER A 724 6.07 -14.99 7.92
N PRO A 725 6.32 -16.21 7.42
CA PRO A 725 7.50 -16.51 6.58
C PRO A 725 7.49 -15.75 5.25
N MET A 726 6.37 -15.08 4.94
CA MET A 726 6.20 -14.28 3.75
C MET A 726 6.27 -12.77 3.98
N TYR A 727 6.51 -12.33 5.22
CA TYR A 727 6.55 -10.91 5.56
C TYR A 727 7.69 -10.17 4.86
N GLY A 728 7.39 -9.05 4.21
CA GLY A 728 8.42 -8.24 3.55
C GLY A 728 9.17 -8.99 2.44
N ASN A 729 8.58 -10.05 1.89
CA ASN A 729 9.20 -10.79 0.79
C ASN A 729 9.13 -10.00 -0.51
N VAL A 730 10.20 -10.13 -1.29
CA VAL A 730 10.29 -9.66 -2.66
C VAL A 730 10.36 -10.87 -3.56
N THR A 731 9.56 -10.87 -4.62
CA THR A 731 9.70 -11.80 -5.73
C THR A 731 9.99 -11.01 -7.00
N LEU A 732 11.11 -11.30 -7.65
CA LEU A 732 11.45 -10.68 -8.94
C LEU A 732 11.13 -11.63 -10.09
N GLU A 733 10.27 -11.17 -11.00
CA GLU A 733 9.97 -11.90 -12.23
C GLU A 733 11.12 -11.68 -13.22
N ARG A 734 12.25 -12.38 -13.05
CA ARG A 734 13.43 -12.24 -13.92
C ARG A 734 13.11 -12.46 -15.40
N CYS A 735 12.16 -13.34 -15.70
CA CYS A 735 11.64 -13.58 -17.05
C CYS A 735 10.89 -12.37 -17.65
N LEU A 736 10.32 -11.50 -16.82
CA LEU A 736 9.71 -10.21 -17.20
C LEU A 736 10.83 -9.20 -17.43
N GLN A 737 11.73 -9.07 -16.45
CA GLN A 737 12.85 -8.12 -16.47
C GLN A 737 13.80 -8.33 -17.66
N ALA A 738 14.04 -9.57 -18.08
CA ALA A 738 14.94 -9.89 -19.18
C ALA A 738 14.31 -9.75 -20.58
N CYS A 739 13.00 -9.50 -20.66
CA CYS A 739 12.31 -9.42 -21.94
C CYS A 739 12.76 -8.18 -22.74
N PRO A 740 13.16 -8.31 -24.02
CA PRO A 740 13.55 -7.17 -24.87
C PRO A 740 12.37 -6.33 -25.37
N LEU A 741 11.13 -6.78 -25.17
CA LEU A 741 9.95 -6.18 -25.80
C LEU A 741 9.30 -5.12 -24.90
N GLY A 742 8.58 -4.20 -25.54
CA GLY A 742 8.00 -3.00 -24.92
C GLY A 742 8.87 -1.77 -25.17
N GLY A 743 8.47 -0.96 -26.15
CA GLY A 743 9.21 0.21 -26.64
C GLY A 743 9.11 1.46 -25.75
N THR A 744 10.14 2.29 -25.87
CA THR A 744 10.56 3.45 -25.04
C THR A 744 11.04 3.14 -23.64
#